data_AF-A0A8C2EMW0-F1
#
_entry.id   AF-A0A8C2EMW0-F1
#
_cell.length_a   1.000
_cell.length_b   1.000
_cell.length_c   1.000
_cell.angle_alpha   90.00
_cell.angle_beta   90.00
_cell.angle_gamma   90.00
#
_symmetry.space_group_name_H-M   'P 1'
#
loop_
_entity.id
_entity.type
_entity.pdbx_description
1 polymer ?
#
loop_
_entity_poly.entity_id
_entity_poly.type
_entity_poly.pdbx_seq_one_letter_code
_entity_poly.pdbx_strand_id
1 'polypeptide(L)'
;MKNKNSMKRTEHLRVEVSREHLNKLQRVREDESDWLGGSLNYKAEGFRDAKMTTEVEFLQDQVNRLNSVLGRYQDEFPPPSSVSQTGDLVMESAAPWLSDGGLMAPLIEEYDRHIQQMEMQLSFYQTQMTDVKVSLEQVVKENEWLHAEQKMSIEKQLQSLSSVTGEDVTVDAVTISNLEEQVKCAMEEKERALWMWQTASQELDRIQTQYQSSMSDGQIQAVEQQHMQNQLAQIQQHTQKLQMTNQKLESTNQQFLKTVAEQSSELEELRSQLRQTKLEQRSSATKVEEMTRLLQNVQDQMQRREEDATEAQGREEASDQRLQQLQAALKQLEARLKAAMQDSESVRRKQTEWERQVGELQGRCASLEEEKFEALSRLRNFIQLAEEASLQREQAQLREKQRAEELEKMKDAVKQLIQDAAMLTRKEVESVRKQCNVQIHRMAEELSALQLECADKETQIERAHRERKAVEEELEKVYKEGQVGEPEMRKMEALHQRCLNAERLKDETQLILNSTKNKMNKMEMEYSEELSRCQEEVRRLQSTLTSAREESTAVSEERLLMQQENQQLHRDMEALRKECALAQRRAKQQVSSMQQELCVKEQGLESRLREMEESSKNSSAGLTRLLLAQQKTISRYKDEAKNLTQAFQQKLSSLRSELNRQKQRAQELEIRMEADHQKILEYERQVSEQQEKNTRLQRRLTQAEQLAASASQQLSVISQRRKAASMMDLETLS
;
A
#
# COMPACT_ATOMS: atom_id res chain seq x y z
N MET A 1 -36.56 -10.61 7.50
CA MET A 1 -35.43 -10.53 8.45
C MET A 1 -35.77 -9.55 9.58
N LYS A 2 -36.14 -10.00 10.80
CA LYS A 2 -36.28 -9.10 11.97
C LYS A 2 -35.73 -9.64 13.30
N ASN A 3 -35.49 -10.95 13.44
CA ASN A 3 -35.18 -11.56 14.75
C ASN A 3 -33.69 -11.56 15.16
N LYS A 4 -32.74 -11.14 14.30
CA LYS A 4 -31.30 -11.12 14.65
C LYS A 4 -30.84 -9.89 15.45
N ASN A 5 -31.63 -8.82 15.54
CA ASN A 5 -31.25 -7.59 16.25
C ASN A 5 -31.67 -7.57 17.73
N SER A 6 -32.59 -8.44 18.15
CA SER A 6 -32.96 -8.58 19.58
C SER A 6 -31.80 -9.19 20.39
N MET A 7 -31.29 -10.33 19.91
CA MET A 7 -30.29 -11.14 20.62
C MET A 7 -28.97 -10.38 20.90
N LYS A 8 -28.53 -9.52 19.97
CA LYS A 8 -27.33 -8.67 20.15
C LYS A 8 -27.48 -7.60 21.23
N ARG A 9 -28.70 -7.11 21.52
CA ARG A 9 -28.92 -6.13 22.62
C ARG A 9 -28.90 -6.80 23.99
N THR A 10 -29.40 -8.04 24.10
CA THR A 10 -29.38 -8.78 25.37
C THR A 10 -27.99 -9.27 25.78
N GLU A 11 -27.05 -9.45 24.84
CA GLU A 11 -25.65 -9.78 25.16
C GLU A 11 -24.88 -8.55 25.65
N HIS A 12 -25.04 -7.39 25.01
CA HIS A 12 -24.29 -6.17 25.35
C HIS A 12 -24.58 -5.70 26.78
N LEU A 13 -25.87 -5.62 27.16
CA LEU A 13 -26.30 -5.27 28.52
C LEU A 13 -25.78 -6.25 29.59
N ARG A 14 -25.51 -7.51 29.24
CA ARG A 14 -24.98 -8.51 30.18
C ARG A 14 -23.49 -8.30 30.46
N VAL A 15 -22.73 -7.77 29.50
CA VAL A 15 -21.29 -7.44 29.67
C VAL A 15 -21.12 -6.16 30.50
N GLU A 16 -22.00 -5.19 30.34
CA GLU A 16 -21.91 -3.89 31.02
C GLU A 16 -22.15 -4.00 32.54
N VAL A 17 -23.20 -4.72 32.96
CA VAL A 17 -23.49 -4.99 34.39
C VAL A 17 -22.37 -5.79 35.07
N SER A 18 -21.63 -6.63 34.33
CA SER A 18 -20.46 -7.35 34.85
C SER A 18 -19.25 -6.44 35.09
N ARG A 19 -19.09 -5.34 34.34
CA ARG A 19 -18.01 -4.35 34.58
C ARG A 19 -18.26 -3.50 35.82
N GLU A 20 -19.50 -3.08 36.08
CA GLU A 20 -19.81 -2.30 37.27
C GLU A 20 -19.62 -3.07 38.58
N HIS A 21 -19.87 -4.39 38.59
CA HIS A 21 -19.62 -5.22 39.78
C HIS A 21 -18.13 -5.37 40.10
N LEU A 22 -17.26 -5.48 39.09
CA LEU A 22 -15.80 -5.52 39.29
C LEU A 22 -15.28 -4.20 39.85
N ASN A 23 -15.70 -3.06 39.30
CA ASN A 23 -15.26 -1.74 39.77
C ASN A 23 -15.76 -1.38 41.19
N LYS A 24 -16.77 -2.07 41.72
CA LYS A 24 -17.23 -1.92 43.11
C LYS A 24 -16.48 -2.80 44.11
N LEU A 25 -15.87 -3.90 43.68
CA LEU A 25 -15.09 -4.80 44.56
C LEU A 25 -13.63 -4.33 44.77
N GLN A 26 -13.12 -3.46 43.92
CA GLN A 26 -11.76 -2.94 44.06
C GLN A 26 -11.66 -1.75 45.05
N ARG A 27 -12.75 -0.99 45.23
CA ARG A 27 -12.78 0.23 46.06
C ARG A 27 -13.18 0.01 47.53
N VAL A 28 -12.97 -1.21 48.03
CA VAL A 28 -13.28 -1.65 49.42
C VAL A 28 -12.05 -2.35 50.04
N ARG A 29 -10.85 -2.09 49.51
CA ARG A 29 -9.60 -2.74 49.95
C ARG A 29 -8.46 -1.74 50.25
N GLU A 30 -8.76 -0.45 50.28
CA GLU A 30 -7.76 0.61 50.42
C GLU A 30 -7.95 1.45 51.72
N ASP A 31 -9.02 1.21 52.49
CA ASP A 31 -9.38 1.99 53.70
C ASP A 31 -9.11 1.26 55.06
N GLU A 32 -8.54 0.04 55.08
CA GLU A 32 -8.35 -0.78 56.30
C GLU A 32 -6.87 -0.93 56.75
N SER A 33 -6.00 0.06 56.51
CA SER A 33 -4.57 -0.07 56.88
C SER A 33 -3.85 1.25 57.22
N ASP A 34 -4.34 2.00 58.22
CA ASP A 34 -3.48 2.90 59.02
C ASP A 34 -4.16 3.38 60.33
N TRP A 35 -4.27 2.50 61.34
CA TRP A 35 -4.59 2.88 62.73
C TRP A 35 -4.02 1.87 63.74
N LEU A 36 -3.63 2.38 64.92
CA LEU A 36 -3.14 1.68 66.13
C LEU A 36 -1.72 1.08 66.11
N GLY A 37 -0.83 1.63 66.95
CA GLY A 37 0.44 0.99 67.35
C GLY A 37 1.66 1.92 67.34
N GLY A 38 2.17 2.48 68.45
CA GLY A 38 1.61 2.49 69.81
C GLY A 38 2.65 2.25 70.92
N SER A 39 3.22 3.34 71.44
CA SER A 39 3.72 3.49 72.83
C SER A 39 5.04 2.84 73.31
N LEU A 40 5.67 3.58 74.26
CA LEU A 40 6.50 3.13 75.39
C LEU A 40 7.86 2.45 75.09
N ASN A 41 9.00 2.95 75.60
CA ASN A 41 9.19 3.12 77.05
C ASN A 41 10.24 4.16 77.50
N TYR A 42 9.89 4.83 78.60
CA TYR A 42 10.70 5.33 79.73
C TYR A 42 12.20 5.75 79.64
N LYS A 43 12.41 7.02 80.02
CA LYS A 43 13.18 7.54 81.19
C LYS A 43 14.70 7.27 81.31
N ALA A 44 15.47 8.16 81.95
CA ALA A 44 15.29 9.59 82.28
C ALA A 44 16.58 10.11 82.93
N GLU A 45 16.93 11.38 82.71
CA GLU A 45 17.87 12.10 83.59
C GLU A 45 17.51 13.60 83.73
N GLY A 46 16.20 13.85 83.81
CA GLY A 46 15.62 15.19 83.86
C GLY A 46 15.83 15.89 85.20
N PHE A 47 16.99 16.54 85.36
CA PHE A 47 17.23 17.55 86.39
C PHE A 47 17.89 18.85 85.88
N ARG A 48 18.33 18.86 84.61
CA ARG A 48 18.53 20.12 83.86
C ARG A 48 17.21 20.64 83.29
N ASP A 49 16.24 19.74 83.10
CA ASP A 49 14.99 20.01 82.41
C ASP A 49 14.18 21.14 83.06
N ALA A 50 14.03 21.21 84.39
CA ALA A 50 13.13 22.19 85.02
C ALA A 50 13.44 23.69 84.78
N LYS A 51 14.65 24.02 84.28
CA LYS A 51 15.00 25.38 83.83
C LYS A 51 15.04 25.48 82.30
N MET A 52 15.47 24.41 81.64
CA MET A 52 15.28 24.25 80.19
C MET A 52 13.79 24.29 79.81
N THR A 53 12.85 23.84 80.63
CA THR A 53 11.42 23.76 80.27
C THR A 53 10.75 25.12 80.23
N THR A 54 11.09 26.05 81.12
CA THR A 54 10.52 27.42 81.02
C THR A 54 11.17 28.21 79.88
N GLU A 55 12.45 27.95 79.60
CA GLU A 55 13.17 28.51 78.45
C GLU A 55 12.69 27.89 77.12
N VAL A 56 12.36 26.59 77.12
CA VAL A 56 11.75 25.84 76.01
C VAL A 56 10.27 26.14 75.85
N GLU A 57 9.51 26.45 76.91
CA GLU A 57 8.12 26.93 76.82
C GLU A 57 8.09 28.34 76.22
N PHE A 58 9.00 29.22 76.63
CA PHE A 58 9.18 30.53 76.00
C PHE A 58 9.63 30.42 74.55
N LEU A 59 10.62 29.56 74.26
CA LEU A 59 11.04 29.28 72.88
C LEU A 59 9.96 28.53 72.09
N GLN A 60 9.07 27.75 72.71
CA GLN A 60 7.94 27.10 72.06
C GLN A 60 6.79 28.08 71.81
N ASP A 61 6.51 29.04 72.68
CA ASP A 61 5.57 30.13 72.34
C ASP A 61 6.16 31.00 71.22
N GLN A 62 7.46 31.34 71.29
CA GLN A 62 8.15 32.05 70.23
C GLN A 62 8.16 31.26 68.92
N VAL A 63 8.42 29.94 68.95
CA VAL A 63 8.38 29.04 67.78
C VAL A 63 6.95 28.78 67.30
N ASN A 64 5.93 28.72 68.17
CA ASN A 64 4.53 28.60 67.76
C ASN A 64 4.02 29.88 67.12
N ARG A 65 4.47 31.04 67.60
CA ARG A 65 4.16 32.36 67.06
C ARG A 65 4.92 32.61 65.76
N LEU A 66 6.19 32.19 65.67
CA LEU A 66 6.96 32.17 64.42
C LEU A 66 6.37 31.17 63.43
N ASN A 67 5.99 29.95 63.83
CA ASN A 67 5.33 28.96 62.97
C ASN A 67 3.92 29.39 62.55
N SER A 68 3.21 30.18 63.36
CA SER A 68 1.94 30.80 62.96
C SER A 68 2.11 31.91 61.92
N VAL A 69 3.29 32.53 61.85
CA VAL A 69 3.69 33.46 60.78
C VAL A 69 4.25 32.69 59.58
N LEU A 70 5.09 31.68 59.81
CA LEU A 70 5.69 30.81 58.79
C LEU A 70 4.61 30.01 58.04
N GLY A 71 3.60 29.51 58.74
CA GLY A 71 2.44 28.82 58.17
C GLY A 71 1.63 29.75 57.27
N ARG A 72 1.39 31.01 57.67
CA ARG A 72 0.76 32.00 56.78
C ARG A 72 1.63 32.29 55.54
N TYR A 73 2.94 32.40 55.71
CA TYR A 73 3.89 32.54 54.61
C TYR A 73 3.93 31.31 53.68
N GLN A 74 3.69 30.11 54.20
CA GLN A 74 3.67 28.85 53.43
C GLN A 74 2.31 28.59 52.76
N ASP A 75 1.21 29.04 53.37
CA ASP A 75 -0.13 29.05 52.75
C ASP A 75 -0.21 30.10 51.62
N GLU A 76 0.46 31.26 51.76
CA GLU A 76 0.58 32.25 50.68
C GLU A 76 1.61 31.85 49.61
N PHE A 77 2.66 31.09 49.96
CA PHE A 77 3.70 30.63 49.02
C PHE A 77 4.12 29.15 49.24
N PRO A 78 3.43 28.18 48.60
CA PRO A 78 3.77 26.77 48.71
C PRO A 78 5.15 26.40 48.11
N PRO A 79 5.93 25.49 48.74
CA PRO A 79 7.29 25.18 48.29
C PRO A 79 7.33 24.23 47.08
N PRO A 80 8.06 24.57 45.99
CA PRO A 80 8.23 23.68 44.84
C PRO A 80 9.30 22.60 45.09
N SER A 81 8.97 21.35 44.77
CA SER A 81 9.90 20.21 44.86
C SER A 81 10.88 20.18 43.68
N SER A 82 12.13 20.58 43.90
CA SER A 82 13.25 20.43 42.95
C SER A 82 14.53 20.07 43.71
N VAL A 83 15.17 18.92 43.43
CA VAL A 83 16.17 18.72 42.35
C VAL A 83 17.38 19.64 42.52
N SER A 84 18.47 19.07 43.03
CA SER A 84 19.80 19.71 43.04
C SER A 84 20.31 19.89 41.61
N GLN A 85 20.83 21.08 41.30
CA GLN A 85 21.63 21.33 40.09
C GLN A 85 22.99 21.93 40.45
N THR A 86 24.02 21.53 39.72
CA THR A 86 25.16 22.37 39.32
C THR A 86 25.94 21.61 38.25
N GLY A 87 25.88 21.99 36.97
CA GLY A 87 24.98 22.95 36.33
C GLY A 87 25.39 23.17 34.87
N ASP A 88 24.50 23.74 34.06
CA ASP A 88 24.85 24.90 33.22
C ASP A 88 23.59 25.61 32.69
N LEU A 89 23.71 26.91 32.40
CA LEU A 89 22.79 27.74 31.60
C LEU A 89 21.25 27.63 31.84
N VAL A 90 20.76 28.42 32.81
CA VAL A 90 19.63 29.40 32.73
C VAL A 90 19.08 29.63 34.14
N MET A 91 18.98 30.90 34.57
CA MET A 91 18.65 31.27 35.95
C MET A 91 17.42 32.19 36.02
N GLU A 92 16.28 31.61 36.40
CA GLU A 92 15.07 32.29 36.88
C GLU A 92 14.26 31.25 37.70
N SER A 93 13.73 31.51 38.90
CA SER A 93 13.84 32.70 39.76
C SER A 93 14.20 32.26 41.19
N ALA A 94 15.11 33.00 41.83
CA ALA A 94 15.24 32.93 43.29
C ALA A 94 14.01 33.56 43.97
N ALA A 95 13.84 33.34 45.28
CA ALA A 95 12.68 33.85 46.02
C ALA A 95 12.63 35.40 46.00
N PRO A 96 11.45 36.05 45.90
CA PRO A 96 11.34 37.49 45.61
C PRO A 96 12.10 38.43 46.56
N TRP A 97 12.25 38.05 47.83
CA TRP A 97 12.97 38.86 48.83
C TRP A 97 14.49 38.97 48.60
N LEU A 98 15.10 38.08 47.81
CA LEU A 98 16.48 38.22 47.35
C LEU A 98 16.62 39.20 46.17
N SER A 99 15.50 39.55 45.52
CA SER A 99 15.49 40.47 44.36
C SER A 99 15.14 41.91 44.75
N ASP A 100 14.59 42.14 45.94
CA ASP A 100 14.33 43.49 46.45
C ASP A 100 15.62 44.12 47.02
N GLY A 101 16.36 44.79 46.15
CA GLY A 101 17.62 45.46 46.49
C GLY A 101 17.49 46.51 47.61
N GLY A 102 16.28 47.03 47.88
CA GLY A 102 16.03 47.95 48.99
C GLY A 102 16.16 47.31 50.38
N LEU A 103 16.02 45.98 50.47
CA LEU A 103 16.13 45.21 51.72
C LEU A 103 17.52 44.58 51.90
N MET A 104 18.12 44.07 50.81
CA MET A 104 19.43 43.41 50.88
C MET A 104 20.62 44.37 51.00
N ALA A 105 20.59 45.54 50.33
CA ALA A 105 21.75 46.44 50.34
C ALA A 105 22.09 47.00 51.74
N PRO A 106 21.12 47.51 52.54
CA PRO A 106 21.43 47.99 53.89
C PRO A 106 21.91 46.88 54.85
N LEU A 107 21.44 45.65 54.63
CA LEU A 107 21.82 44.51 55.46
C LEU A 107 23.26 44.06 55.18
N ILE A 108 23.68 44.03 53.91
CA ILE A 108 25.08 43.78 53.53
C ILE A 108 25.98 44.89 54.09
N GLU A 109 25.59 46.16 53.92
CA GLU A 109 26.37 47.32 54.39
C GLU A 109 26.55 47.32 55.91
N GLU A 110 25.54 46.91 56.69
CA GLU A 110 25.65 46.70 58.14
C GLU A 110 26.58 45.52 58.51
N TYR A 111 26.56 44.41 57.77
CA TYR A 111 27.47 43.28 58.00
C TYR A 111 28.92 43.66 57.68
N ASP A 112 29.19 44.32 56.54
CA ASP A 112 30.52 44.82 56.18
C ASP A 112 31.03 45.84 57.21
N ARG A 113 30.16 46.74 57.68
CA ARG A 113 30.48 47.70 58.76
C ARG A 113 30.80 47.00 60.08
N HIS A 114 30.14 45.88 60.39
CA HIS A 114 30.44 45.09 61.60
C HIS A 114 31.77 44.33 61.47
N ILE A 115 32.09 43.78 60.29
CA ILE A 115 33.38 43.14 60.01
C ILE A 115 34.52 44.15 60.19
N GLN A 116 34.41 45.35 59.60
CA GLN A 116 35.42 46.41 59.76
C GLN A 116 35.60 46.83 61.23
N GLN A 117 34.53 46.84 62.05
CA GLN A 117 34.64 47.10 63.49
C GLN A 117 35.40 46.00 64.24
N MET A 118 35.19 44.73 63.89
CA MET A 118 35.92 43.58 64.46
C MET A 118 37.41 43.63 64.09
N GLU A 119 37.73 43.96 62.83
CA GLU A 119 39.12 44.11 62.36
C GLU A 119 39.85 45.27 63.07
N MET A 120 39.20 46.42 63.24
CA MET A 120 39.75 47.52 64.03
C MET A 120 40.03 47.11 65.48
N GLN A 121 39.11 46.40 66.15
CA GLN A 121 39.31 45.92 67.52
C GLN A 121 40.51 44.97 67.62
N LEU A 122 40.68 44.04 66.67
CA LEU A 122 41.83 43.14 66.63
C LEU A 122 43.16 43.91 66.47
N SER A 123 43.21 44.92 65.61
CA SER A 123 44.41 45.76 65.44
C SER A 123 44.77 46.57 66.70
N PHE A 124 43.75 47.06 67.42
CA PHE A 124 43.92 47.79 68.68
C PHE A 124 44.46 46.89 69.81
N TYR A 125 43.94 45.66 69.93
CA TYR A 125 44.45 44.70 70.91
C TYR A 125 45.87 44.21 70.57
N GLN A 126 46.22 44.03 69.29
CA GLN A 126 47.60 43.74 68.89
C GLN A 126 48.57 44.87 69.30
N THR A 127 48.16 46.13 69.12
CA THR A 127 48.98 47.30 69.48
C THR A 127 49.21 47.39 70.99
N GLN A 128 48.17 47.21 71.81
CA GLN A 128 48.33 47.13 73.28
C GLN A 128 49.23 45.96 73.71
N MET A 129 49.14 44.80 73.03
CA MET A 129 49.99 43.63 73.31
C MET A 129 51.47 43.95 73.09
N THR A 130 51.82 44.76 72.09
CA THR A 130 53.19 45.23 71.87
C THR A 130 53.65 46.25 72.90
N ASP A 131 52.81 47.22 73.28
CA ASP A 131 53.17 48.24 74.26
C ASP A 131 53.40 47.66 75.66
N VAL A 132 52.55 46.72 76.09
CA VAL A 132 52.73 45.97 77.35
C VAL A 132 54.04 45.18 77.34
N LYS A 133 54.43 44.59 76.21
CA LYS A 133 55.72 43.87 76.08
C LYS A 133 56.91 44.80 76.27
N VAL A 134 56.90 45.98 75.65
CA VAL A 134 57.96 47.00 75.79
C VAL A 134 58.07 47.48 77.24
N SER A 135 56.95 47.74 77.90
CA SER A 135 56.91 48.10 79.33
C SER A 135 57.53 47.02 80.22
N LEU A 136 57.25 45.74 79.94
CA LEU A 136 57.78 44.61 80.71
C LEU A 136 59.31 44.45 80.50
N GLU A 137 59.81 44.63 79.28
CA GLU A 137 61.25 44.69 78.97
C GLU A 137 61.97 45.89 79.63
N GLN A 138 61.24 46.93 80.04
CA GLN A 138 61.78 48.10 80.72
C GLN A 138 61.89 47.88 82.24
N VAL A 139 60.88 47.26 82.86
CA VAL A 139 60.89 46.88 84.30
C VAL A 139 61.95 45.82 84.63
N VAL A 140 62.30 44.94 83.68
CA VAL A 140 63.41 43.98 83.85
C VAL A 140 64.75 44.71 84.02
N LYS A 141 65.04 45.70 83.18
CA LYS A 141 66.30 46.48 83.22
C LYS A 141 66.40 47.33 84.50
N GLU A 142 65.27 47.81 85.02
CA GLU A 142 65.22 48.52 86.30
C GLU A 142 65.55 47.61 87.49
N ASN A 143 65.09 46.35 87.48
CA ASN A 143 65.49 45.35 88.48
C ASN A 143 66.97 45.00 88.42
N GLU A 144 67.53 44.83 87.21
CA GLU A 144 68.98 44.59 87.02
C GLU A 144 69.82 45.73 87.60
N TRP A 145 69.38 46.98 87.44
CA TRP A 145 70.03 48.16 88.02
C TRP A 145 69.93 48.21 89.56
N LEU A 146 68.74 47.98 90.13
CA LEU A 146 68.53 47.97 91.59
C LEU A 146 69.36 46.88 92.30
N HIS A 147 69.54 45.71 91.67
CA HIS A 147 70.40 44.66 92.21
C HIS A 147 71.91 45.03 92.21
N ALA A 148 72.37 45.87 91.28
CA ALA A 148 73.74 46.40 91.31
C ALA A 148 73.93 47.43 92.44
N GLU A 149 72.96 48.33 92.63
CA GLU A 149 73.01 49.37 93.67
C GLU A 149 73.02 48.77 95.09
N GLN A 150 72.23 47.72 95.34
CA GLN A 150 72.25 46.98 96.62
C GLN A 150 73.63 46.39 96.94
N LYS A 151 74.35 45.88 95.93
CA LYS A 151 75.67 45.26 96.11
C LYS A 151 76.73 46.29 96.53
N MET A 152 76.71 47.47 95.90
CA MET A 152 77.60 48.60 96.22
C MET A 152 77.38 49.16 97.65
N SER A 153 76.16 49.03 98.19
CA SER A 153 75.82 49.48 99.55
C SER A 153 76.50 48.62 100.63
N ILE A 154 76.57 47.29 100.42
CA ILE A 154 77.15 46.34 101.39
C ILE A 154 78.67 46.52 101.51
N GLU A 155 79.38 46.74 100.40
CA GLU A 155 80.84 46.94 100.40
C GLU A 155 81.25 48.22 101.15
N LYS A 156 80.38 49.24 101.23
CA LYS A 156 80.61 50.46 102.01
C LYS A 156 80.45 50.29 103.53
N GLN A 157 79.78 49.25 104.01
CA GLN A 157 79.54 49.05 105.45
C GLN A 157 80.63 48.22 106.16
N LEU A 158 81.56 47.60 105.43
CA LEU A 158 82.65 46.80 106.02
C LEU A 158 83.94 47.58 106.38
N GLN A 159 84.02 48.89 106.12
CA GLN A 159 85.24 49.69 106.31
C GLN A 159 85.32 50.44 107.65
N SER A 160 84.57 50.03 108.68
CA SER A 160 84.58 50.68 110.00
C SER A 160 84.54 49.69 111.18
N LEU A 161 85.72 49.26 111.67
CA LEU A 161 86.15 49.19 113.09
C LEU A 161 87.22 48.10 113.38
N SER A 162 88.46 48.52 113.67
CA SER A 162 89.48 47.89 114.56
C SER A 162 90.81 48.66 114.38
N SER A 163 91.75 48.77 115.34
CA SER A 163 91.79 48.59 116.80
C SER A 163 93.09 49.27 117.34
N VAL A 164 93.28 49.39 118.67
CA VAL A 164 94.54 49.33 119.48
C VAL A 164 94.48 50.15 120.78
N THR A 165 95.22 49.72 121.81
CA THR A 165 95.17 50.12 123.25
C THR A 165 96.54 50.57 123.84
N GLY A 166 96.51 51.44 124.87
CA GLY A 166 97.42 51.48 126.03
C GLY A 166 98.83 52.14 125.93
N GLU A 167 99.62 52.28 127.02
CA GLU A 167 99.35 52.19 128.49
C GLU A 167 100.57 52.71 129.34
N ASP A 168 100.46 52.71 130.69
CA ASP A 168 101.55 52.67 131.73
C ASP A 168 102.55 53.85 131.95
N VAL A 169 103.30 53.99 133.07
CA VAL A 169 103.07 53.87 134.55
C VAL A 169 104.34 54.25 135.35
N THR A 170 104.24 54.56 136.67
CA THR A 170 105.31 54.60 137.73
C THR A 170 104.70 55.06 139.09
N VAL A 171 105.15 54.82 140.34
CA VAL A 171 106.12 53.98 141.14
C VAL A 171 105.54 53.88 142.60
N ASP A 172 106.01 53.24 143.70
CA ASP A 172 107.11 52.33 144.15
C ASP A 172 106.71 51.71 145.55
N ALA A 173 107.61 50.93 146.19
CA ALA A 173 107.91 50.93 147.65
C ALA A 173 107.09 50.08 148.65
N VAL A 174 106.81 48.81 148.34
CA VAL A 174 106.75 47.71 149.36
C VAL A 174 107.60 46.51 148.90
N THR A 175 108.87 46.78 148.60
CA THR A 175 109.77 45.92 147.81
C THR A 175 110.22 44.62 148.47
N ILE A 176 109.85 44.34 149.73
CA ILE A 176 110.21 43.11 150.45
C ILE A 176 109.02 42.16 150.63
N SER A 177 107.77 42.66 150.67
CA SER A 177 106.58 41.80 150.70
C SER A 177 106.15 41.31 149.31
N ASN A 178 106.42 42.11 148.26
CA ASN A 178 106.02 41.77 146.88
C ASN A 178 106.71 40.53 146.31
N LEU A 179 107.90 40.14 146.81
CA LEU A 179 108.70 39.09 146.20
C LEU A 179 108.10 37.69 146.35
N GLU A 180 107.32 37.43 147.41
CA GLU A 180 106.67 36.13 147.62
C GLU A 180 105.39 35.98 146.77
N GLU A 181 104.65 37.07 146.53
CA GLU A 181 103.48 37.06 145.62
C GLU A 181 103.90 37.01 144.15
N GLN A 182 104.99 37.66 143.75
CA GLN A 182 105.50 37.63 142.37
C GLN A 182 105.81 36.20 141.87
N VAL A 183 106.37 35.32 142.73
CA VAL A 183 106.66 33.92 142.35
C VAL A 183 105.37 33.13 142.09
N LYS A 184 104.29 33.43 142.81
CA LYS A 184 102.98 32.80 142.59
C LYS A 184 102.34 33.27 141.29
N CYS A 185 102.33 34.59 141.05
CA CYS A 185 101.82 35.18 139.80
C CYS A 185 102.54 34.60 138.57
N ALA A 186 103.87 34.50 138.61
CA ALA A 186 104.67 33.96 137.51
C ALA A 186 104.34 32.48 137.16
N MET A 187 103.86 31.67 138.12
CA MET A 187 103.35 30.32 137.81
C MET A 187 101.98 30.36 137.13
N GLU A 188 101.05 31.19 137.62
CA GLU A 188 99.71 31.34 137.03
C GLU A 188 99.76 31.96 135.62
N GLU A 189 100.74 32.83 135.37
CA GLU A 189 101.05 33.37 134.03
C GLU A 189 101.65 32.30 133.10
N LYS A 190 102.59 31.47 133.59
CA LYS A 190 103.13 30.35 132.81
C LYS A 190 102.04 29.36 132.41
N GLU A 191 101.11 29.02 133.30
CA GLU A 191 99.99 28.13 132.99
C GLU A 191 99.02 28.76 131.98
N ARG A 192 98.72 30.06 132.09
CA ARG A 192 97.99 30.81 131.06
C ARG A 192 98.71 30.81 129.71
N ALA A 193 100.02 31.01 129.68
CA ALA A 193 100.80 31.00 128.45
C ALA A 193 100.80 29.62 127.76
N LEU A 194 100.91 28.54 128.54
CA LEU A 194 100.77 27.16 128.03
C LEU A 194 99.36 26.87 127.50
N TRP A 195 98.31 27.31 128.21
CA TRP A 195 96.93 27.16 127.75
C TRP A 195 96.66 27.93 126.45
N MET A 196 97.14 29.19 126.36
CA MET A 196 97.07 30.00 125.14
C MET A 196 97.81 29.35 123.97
N TRP A 197 99.02 28.82 124.20
CA TRP A 197 99.79 28.12 123.18
C TRP A 197 99.11 26.83 122.70
N GLN A 198 98.57 26.02 123.63
CA GLN A 198 97.87 24.79 123.29
C GLN A 198 96.56 25.06 122.53
N THR A 199 95.85 26.13 122.89
CA THR A 199 94.65 26.60 122.16
C THR A 199 95.01 27.11 120.77
N ALA A 200 96.09 27.89 120.63
CA ALA A 200 96.59 28.36 119.34
C ALA A 200 97.03 27.20 118.43
N SER A 201 97.63 26.13 118.98
CA SER A 201 97.96 24.92 118.23
C SER A 201 96.71 24.21 117.71
N GLN A 202 95.67 24.05 118.54
CA GLN A 202 94.41 23.42 118.13
C GLN A 202 93.68 24.20 117.03
N GLU A 203 93.65 25.54 117.11
CA GLU A 203 93.08 26.36 116.04
C GLU A 203 93.93 26.33 114.75
N LEU A 204 95.25 26.14 114.84
CA LEU A 204 96.11 25.90 113.67
C LEU A 204 95.79 24.56 112.98
N ASP A 205 95.67 23.48 113.75
CA ASP A 205 95.25 22.16 113.24
C ASP A 205 93.83 22.21 112.64
N ARG A 206 92.93 22.99 113.24
CA ARG A 206 91.55 23.23 112.77
C ARG A 206 91.52 24.00 111.45
N ILE A 207 92.31 25.07 111.32
CA ILE A 207 92.44 25.83 110.07
C ILE A 207 93.09 24.97 108.99
N GLN A 208 94.10 24.16 109.33
CA GLN A 208 94.75 23.27 108.36
C GLN A 208 93.80 22.17 107.86
N THR A 209 92.99 21.58 108.73
CA THR A 209 91.97 20.59 108.33
C THR A 209 90.83 21.22 107.53
N GLN A 210 90.38 22.43 107.88
CA GLN A 210 89.41 23.19 107.07
C GLN A 210 89.95 23.59 105.68
N TYR A 211 91.24 23.94 105.58
CA TYR A 211 91.87 24.20 104.29
C TYR A 211 91.95 22.93 103.45
N GLN A 212 92.33 21.79 104.05
CA GLN A 212 92.36 20.50 103.35
C GLN A 212 90.96 20.08 102.87
N SER A 213 89.90 20.23 103.68
CA SER A 213 88.53 19.93 103.24
C SER A 213 88.03 20.88 102.16
N SER A 214 88.30 22.19 102.28
CA SER A 214 87.94 23.17 101.24
C SER A 214 88.64 22.89 99.91
N MET A 215 89.90 22.42 99.94
CA MET A 215 90.62 21.99 98.74
C MET A 215 90.02 20.71 98.13
N SER A 216 89.61 19.72 98.93
CA SER A 216 88.93 18.53 98.39
C SER A 216 87.54 18.85 97.84
N ASP A 217 86.77 19.71 98.50
CA ASP A 217 85.42 20.08 98.07
C ASP A 217 85.46 20.86 96.75
N GLY A 218 86.41 21.80 96.59
CA GLY A 218 86.65 22.48 95.32
C GLY A 218 87.07 21.53 94.20
N GLN A 219 87.80 20.46 94.53
CA GLN A 219 88.23 19.45 93.58
C GLN A 219 87.08 18.49 93.17
N ILE A 220 86.16 18.19 94.09
CA ILE A 220 84.89 17.49 93.79
C ILE A 220 84.01 18.35 92.88
N GLN A 221 83.80 19.62 93.23
CA GLN A 221 82.99 20.56 92.43
C GLN A 221 83.55 20.73 91.01
N ALA A 222 84.87 20.75 90.82
CA ALA A 222 85.49 20.78 89.50
C ALA A 222 85.17 19.53 88.67
N VAL A 223 85.18 18.34 89.28
CA VAL A 223 84.80 17.07 88.61
C VAL A 223 83.30 17.03 88.30
N GLU A 224 82.45 17.53 89.19
CA GLU A 224 81.00 17.63 88.96
C GLU A 224 80.67 18.62 87.83
N GLN A 225 81.32 19.79 87.80
CA GLN A 225 81.20 20.76 86.70
C GLN A 225 81.65 20.14 85.37
N GLN A 226 82.78 19.43 85.36
CA GLN A 226 83.25 18.74 84.15
C GLN A 226 82.31 17.60 83.73
N HIS A 227 81.69 16.89 84.68
CA HIS A 227 80.67 15.88 84.39
C HIS A 227 79.41 16.49 83.78
N MET A 228 78.89 17.57 84.37
CA MET A 228 77.74 18.33 83.83
C MET A 228 78.04 18.92 82.45
N GLN A 229 79.25 19.44 82.22
CA GLN A 229 79.68 19.97 80.93
C GLN A 229 79.77 18.85 79.87
N ASN A 230 80.24 17.66 80.24
CA ASN A 230 80.23 16.48 79.38
C ASN A 230 78.80 15.99 79.08
N GLN A 231 77.88 15.99 80.06
CA GLN A 231 76.47 15.68 79.81
C GLN A 231 75.83 16.69 78.86
N LEU A 232 76.07 17.99 79.05
CA LEU A 232 75.58 19.05 78.15
C LEU A 232 76.12 18.87 76.73
N ALA A 233 77.40 18.53 76.55
CA ALA A 233 77.96 18.24 75.24
C ALA A 233 77.33 17.01 74.57
N GLN A 234 77.02 15.95 75.34
CA GLN A 234 76.27 14.79 74.84
C GLN A 234 74.85 15.18 74.43
N ILE A 235 74.12 15.92 75.26
CA ILE A 235 72.75 16.40 74.98
C ILE A 235 72.74 17.27 73.72
N GLN A 236 73.71 18.20 73.57
CA GLN A 236 73.88 18.99 72.35
C GLN A 236 74.12 18.12 71.12
N GLN A 237 74.98 17.09 71.21
CA GLN A 237 75.23 16.16 70.11
C GLN A 237 73.98 15.32 69.77
N HIS A 238 73.18 14.93 70.76
CA HIS A 238 71.90 14.23 70.54
C HIS A 238 70.85 15.15 69.90
N THR A 239 70.73 16.40 70.34
CA THR A 239 69.85 17.41 69.72
C THR A 239 70.24 17.67 68.26
N GLN A 240 71.54 17.82 67.96
CA GLN A 240 72.03 17.97 66.57
C GLN A 240 71.70 16.74 65.72
N LYS A 241 71.91 15.52 66.24
CA LYS A 241 71.52 14.28 65.53
C LYS A 241 70.02 14.24 65.26
N LEU A 242 69.18 14.59 66.24
CA LEU A 242 67.73 14.65 66.12
C LEU A 242 67.28 15.68 65.07
N GLN A 243 67.85 16.89 65.08
CA GLN A 243 67.61 17.92 64.06
C GLN A 243 67.97 17.42 62.66
N MET A 244 69.15 16.80 62.48
CA MET A 244 69.58 16.25 61.19
C MET A 244 68.71 15.07 60.73
N THR A 245 68.15 14.26 61.64
CA THR A 245 67.16 13.23 61.27
C THR A 245 65.80 13.82 60.94
N ASN A 246 65.37 14.87 61.65
CA ASN A 246 64.07 15.51 61.40
C ASN A 246 64.07 16.25 60.06
N GLN A 247 65.12 17.01 59.74
CA GLN A 247 65.31 17.64 58.41
C GLN A 247 65.30 16.60 57.28
N LYS A 248 65.90 15.42 57.51
CA LYS A 248 65.83 14.30 56.54
C LYS A 248 64.41 13.79 56.38
N LEU A 249 63.69 13.53 57.47
CA LEU A 249 62.30 13.09 57.45
C LEU A 249 61.37 14.13 56.78
N GLU A 250 61.56 15.41 57.05
CA GLU A 250 60.88 16.52 56.38
C GLU A 250 61.16 16.52 54.87
N SER A 251 62.42 16.36 54.45
CA SER A 251 62.78 16.29 53.03
C SER A 251 62.18 15.05 52.32
N THR A 252 62.11 13.89 52.98
CA THR A 252 61.46 12.70 52.42
C THR A 252 59.95 12.84 52.40
N ASN A 253 59.34 13.46 53.41
CA ASN A 253 57.90 13.75 53.41
C ASN A 253 57.52 14.74 52.31
N GLN A 254 58.34 15.77 52.05
CA GLN A 254 58.15 16.67 50.90
C GLN A 254 58.29 15.93 49.55
N GLN A 255 59.20 14.96 49.43
CA GLN A 255 59.30 14.11 48.24
C GLN A 255 58.08 13.20 48.08
N PHE A 256 57.61 12.55 49.15
CA PHE A 256 56.38 11.74 49.11
C PHE A 256 55.16 12.60 48.73
N LEU A 257 54.98 13.77 49.35
CA LEU A 257 53.89 14.69 49.01
C LEU A 257 53.92 15.14 47.54
N LYS A 258 55.12 15.38 46.96
CA LYS A 258 55.26 15.65 45.51
C LYS A 258 54.82 14.46 44.67
N THR A 259 55.37 13.26 44.92
CA THR A 259 55.00 12.07 44.14
C THR A 259 53.52 11.70 44.26
N VAL A 260 52.88 11.94 45.42
CA VAL A 260 51.43 11.75 45.60
C VAL A 260 50.63 12.82 44.86
N ALA A 261 51.08 14.08 44.82
CA ALA A 261 50.44 15.14 44.04
C ALA A 261 50.57 14.89 42.53
N GLU A 262 51.75 14.48 42.07
CA GLU A 262 52.05 14.08 40.69
C GLU A 262 51.13 12.92 40.26
N GLN A 263 51.12 11.80 41.01
CA GLN A 263 50.23 10.66 40.76
C GLN A 263 48.74 11.04 40.84
N SER A 264 48.35 11.97 41.72
CA SER A 264 46.96 12.45 41.79
C SER A 264 46.57 13.26 40.56
N SER A 265 47.51 14.04 40.00
CA SER A 265 47.30 14.78 38.75
C SER A 265 47.24 13.85 37.53
N GLU A 266 48.12 12.85 37.43
CA GLU A 266 48.08 11.82 36.39
C GLU A 266 46.76 11.02 36.45
N LEU A 267 46.31 10.63 37.65
CA LEU A 267 45.04 9.94 37.84
C LEU A 267 43.83 10.79 37.42
N GLU A 268 43.82 12.09 37.71
CA GLU A 268 42.71 12.96 37.29
C GLU A 268 42.77 13.33 35.80
N GLU A 269 43.96 13.42 35.21
CA GLU A 269 44.10 13.54 33.75
C GLU A 269 43.58 12.27 33.05
N LEU A 270 43.98 11.07 33.48
CA LEU A 270 43.46 9.81 32.96
C LEU A 270 41.94 9.66 33.17
N ARG A 271 41.39 10.18 34.29
CA ARG A 271 39.93 10.27 34.50
C ARG A 271 39.26 11.27 33.56
N SER A 272 39.91 12.37 33.21
CA SER A 272 39.39 13.35 32.24
C SER A 272 39.37 12.76 30.82
N GLN A 273 40.46 12.11 30.39
CA GLN A 273 40.57 11.40 29.12
C GLN A 273 39.54 10.26 29.03
N LEU A 274 39.33 9.49 30.12
CA LEU A 274 38.29 8.45 30.18
C LEU A 274 36.86 9.02 30.15
N ARG A 275 36.63 10.23 30.68
CA ARG A 275 35.34 10.93 30.58
C ARG A 275 35.11 11.41 29.14
N GLN A 276 36.12 12.00 28.50
CA GLN A 276 36.04 12.47 27.11
C GLN A 276 35.82 11.32 26.12
N THR A 277 36.65 10.27 26.15
CA THR A 277 36.52 9.11 25.24
C THR A 277 35.17 8.40 25.37
N LYS A 278 34.58 8.34 26.57
CA LYS A 278 33.19 7.84 26.77
C LYS A 278 32.13 8.75 26.15
N LEU A 279 32.34 10.07 26.15
CA LEU A 279 31.43 11.04 25.52
C LEU A 279 31.55 10.97 23.99
N GLU A 280 32.77 10.89 23.47
CA GLU A 280 33.05 10.63 22.04
C GLU A 280 32.42 9.31 21.58
N GLN A 281 32.61 8.22 22.34
CA GLN A 281 31.98 6.93 22.08
C GLN A 281 30.45 7.05 22.00
N ARG A 282 29.81 7.71 22.97
CA ARG A 282 28.36 7.97 22.94
C ARG A 282 27.94 8.77 21.70
N SER A 283 28.68 9.82 21.34
CA SER A 283 28.40 10.63 20.15
C SER A 283 28.59 9.87 18.84
N SER A 284 29.45 8.86 18.82
CA SER A 284 29.63 7.97 17.66
C SER A 284 28.52 6.91 17.58
N ALA A 285 28.04 6.42 18.73
CA ALA A 285 26.92 5.48 18.79
C ALA A 285 25.62 6.13 18.30
N THR A 286 25.30 7.37 18.73
CA THR A 286 24.12 8.08 18.23
C THR A 286 24.18 8.34 16.74
N LYS A 287 25.35 8.72 16.20
CA LYS A 287 25.57 8.86 14.74
C LYS A 287 25.37 7.54 13.98
N VAL A 288 25.80 6.40 14.55
CA VAL A 288 25.55 5.08 13.96
C VAL A 288 24.06 4.71 13.99
N GLU A 289 23.34 5.03 15.06
CA GLU A 289 21.88 4.87 15.11
C GLU A 289 21.16 5.76 14.08
N GLU A 290 21.56 7.02 13.95
CA GLU A 290 21.04 7.97 12.96
C GLU A 290 21.29 7.47 11.53
N MET A 291 22.52 7.04 11.22
CA MET A 291 22.85 6.42 9.93
C MET A 291 22.04 5.14 9.68
N THR A 292 21.81 4.31 10.71
CA THR A 292 21.00 3.08 10.59
C THR A 292 19.53 3.41 10.29
N ARG A 293 18.95 4.42 10.96
CA ARG A 293 17.59 4.91 10.67
C ARG A 293 17.49 5.53 9.28
N LEU A 294 18.51 6.25 8.82
CA LEU A 294 18.58 6.80 7.46
C LEU A 294 18.65 5.69 6.39
N LEU A 295 19.47 4.66 6.60
CA LEU A 295 19.55 3.49 5.72
C LEU A 295 18.21 2.76 5.65
N GLN A 296 17.54 2.51 6.79
CA GLN A 296 16.21 1.92 6.80
C GLN A 296 15.19 2.79 6.06
N ASN A 297 15.17 4.11 6.30
CA ASN A 297 14.27 5.03 5.58
C ASN A 297 14.50 5.04 4.06
N VAL A 298 15.74 4.89 3.60
CA VAL A 298 16.07 4.77 2.16
C VAL A 298 15.64 3.41 1.60
N GLN A 299 15.78 2.33 2.38
CA GLN A 299 15.35 0.99 1.98
C GLN A 299 13.82 0.88 1.91
N ASP A 300 13.10 1.44 2.89
CA ASP A 300 11.64 1.61 2.89
C ASP A 300 11.15 2.41 1.67
N GLN A 301 11.87 3.49 1.31
CA GLN A 301 11.56 4.28 0.11
C GLN A 301 11.83 3.49 -1.17
N MET A 302 12.91 2.70 -1.23
CA MET A 302 13.22 1.83 -2.36
C MET A 302 12.11 0.79 -2.57
N GLN A 303 11.69 0.12 -1.51
CA GLN A 303 10.59 -0.86 -1.56
C GLN A 303 9.28 -0.23 -2.04
N ARG A 304 8.88 0.93 -1.51
CA ARG A 304 7.69 1.65 -2.00
C ARG A 304 7.80 2.07 -3.46
N ARG A 305 9.00 2.40 -3.95
CA ARG A 305 9.24 2.70 -5.37
C ARG A 305 9.18 1.45 -6.26
N GLU A 306 9.59 0.29 -5.76
CA GLU A 306 9.43 -0.99 -6.43
C GLU A 306 7.95 -1.40 -6.48
N GLU A 307 7.22 -1.24 -5.37
CA GLU A 307 5.76 -1.42 -5.30
C GLU A 307 5.03 -0.49 -6.28
N ASP A 308 5.26 0.83 -6.22
CA ASP A 308 4.74 1.84 -7.16
C ASP A 308 4.99 1.43 -8.63
N ALA A 309 6.20 0.96 -8.94
CA ALA A 309 6.60 0.55 -10.29
C ALA A 309 5.90 -0.72 -10.75
N THR A 310 5.75 -1.73 -9.89
CA THR A 310 4.99 -2.95 -10.22
C THR A 310 3.50 -2.68 -10.39
N GLU A 311 2.91 -1.77 -9.59
CA GLU A 311 1.53 -1.33 -9.83
C GLU A 311 1.40 -0.54 -11.15
N ALA A 312 2.37 0.32 -11.48
CA ALA A 312 2.39 1.07 -12.73
C ALA A 312 2.48 0.14 -13.95
N GLN A 313 3.38 -0.85 -13.90
CA GLN A 313 3.48 -1.90 -14.92
C GLN A 313 2.18 -2.71 -15.03
N GLY A 314 1.57 -3.11 -13.90
CA GLY A 314 0.27 -3.81 -13.91
C GLY A 314 -0.87 -2.98 -14.52
N ARG A 315 -0.85 -1.65 -14.36
CA ARG A 315 -1.79 -0.73 -15.02
C ARG A 315 -1.51 -0.60 -16.52
N GLU A 316 -0.25 -0.60 -16.93
CA GLU A 316 0.19 -0.57 -18.32
C GLU A 316 -0.19 -1.87 -19.05
N GLU A 317 0.13 -3.03 -18.47
CA GLU A 317 -0.26 -4.35 -19.00
C GLU A 317 -1.78 -4.51 -19.14
N ALA A 318 -2.57 -4.00 -18.19
CA ALA A 318 -4.03 -3.99 -18.28
C ALA A 318 -4.54 -3.03 -19.37
N SER A 319 -3.86 -1.91 -19.60
CA SER A 319 -4.14 -0.99 -20.71
C SER A 319 -3.83 -1.63 -22.07
N ASP A 320 -2.69 -2.31 -22.20
CA ASP A 320 -2.29 -3.02 -23.42
C ASP A 320 -3.21 -4.19 -23.75
N GLN A 321 -3.62 -4.98 -22.76
CA GLN A 321 -4.64 -6.03 -22.95
C GLN A 321 -5.96 -5.43 -23.47
N ARG A 322 -6.39 -4.28 -22.94
CA ARG A 322 -7.59 -3.57 -23.41
C ARG A 322 -7.40 -3.00 -24.82
N LEU A 323 -6.22 -2.49 -25.15
CA LEU A 323 -5.87 -1.98 -26.48
C LEU A 323 -5.85 -3.11 -27.53
N GLN A 324 -5.28 -4.26 -27.20
CA GLN A 324 -5.33 -5.47 -28.04
C GLN A 324 -6.76 -5.96 -28.27
N GLN A 325 -7.60 -5.98 -27.24
CA GLN A 325 -9.04 -6.31 -27.37
C GLN A 325 -9.77 -5.33 -28.30
N LEU A 326 -9.53 -4.03 -28.16
CA LEU A 326 -10.11 -3.00 -29.03
C LEU A 326 -9.62 -3.12 -30.48
N GLN A 327 -8.33 -3.41 -30.71
CA GLN A 327 -7.80 -3.68 -32.04
C GLN A 327 -8.40 -4.95 -32.68
N ALA A 328 -8.64 -6.01 -31.89
CA ALA A 328 -9.31 -7.21 -32.37
C ALA A 328 -10.77 -6.93 -32.76
N ALA A 329 -11.50 -6.17 -31.94
CA ALA A 329 -12.87 -5.74 -32.23
C ALA A 329 -12.94 -4.84 -33.48
N LEU A 330 -12.00 -3.90 -33.65
CA LEU A 330 -11.90 -3.07 -34.87
C LEU A 330 -11.66 -3.92 -36.12
N LYS A 331 -10.70 -4.85 -36.09
CA LYS A 331 -10.44 -5.79 -37.21
C LYS A 331 -11.68 -6.64 -37.55
N GLN A 332 -12.46 -7.06 -36.55
CA GLN A 332 -13.71 -7.78 -36.77
C GLN A 332 -14.80 -6.89 -37.40
N LEU A 333 -14.93 -5.63 -36.97
CA LEU A 333 -15.87 -4.67 -37.54
C LEU A 333 -15.49 -4.28 -38.97
N GLU A 334 -14.21 -4.06 -39.27
CA GLU A 334 -13.71 -3.85 -40.63
C GLU A 334 -14.03 -5.03 -41.55
N ALA A 335 -13.82 -6.27 -41.09
CA ALA A 335 -14.13 -7.46 -41.87
C ALA A 335 -15.64 -7.57 -42.16
N ARG A 336 -16.49 -7.28 -41.16
CA ARG A 336 -17.95 -7.23 -41.32
C ARG A 336 -18.39 -6.12 -42.28
N LEU A 337 -17.75 -4.94 -42.23
CA LEU A 337 -18.03 -3.83 -43.14
C LEU A 337 -17.62 -4.18 -44.58
N LYS A 338 -16.44 -4.79 -44.78
CA LYS A 338 -15.97 -5.26 -46.10
C LYS A 338 -16.94 -6.28 -46.71
N ALA A 339 -17.42 -7.25 -45.92
CA ALA A 339 -18.45 -8.19 -46.35
C ALA A 339 -19.78 -7.49 -46.72
N ALA A 340 -20.30 -6.62 -45.85
CA ALA A 340 -21.55 -5.90 -46.10
C ALA A 340 -21.49 -4.97 -47.33
N MET A 341 -20.31 -4.39 -47.63
CA MET A 341 -20.10 -3.63 -48.86
C MET A 341 -20.13 -4.55 -50.10
N GLN A 342 -19.46 -5.71 -50.06
CA GLN A 342 -19.50 -6.69 -51.14
C GLN A 342 -20.92 -7.23 -51.40
N ASP A 343 -21.68 -7.51 -50.33
CA ASP A 343 -23.09 -7.91 -50.41
C ASP A 343 -23.93 -6.79 -51.06
N SER A 344 -23.79 -5.54 -50.59
CA SER A 344 -24.47 -4.36 -51.16
C SER A 344 -24.15 -4.15 -52.65
N GLU A 345 -22.89 -4.31 -53.05
CA GLU A 345 -22.52 -4.28 -54.46
C GLU A 345 -23.15 -5.45 -55.25
N SER A 346 -23.21 -6.66 -54.67
CA SER A 346 -23.83 -7.81 -55.34
C SER A 346 -25.33 -7.60 -55.58
N VAL A 347 -26.02 -6.97 -54.61
CA VAL A 347 -27.43 -6.58 -54.74
C VAL A 347 -27.58 -5.49 -55.80
N ARG A 348 -26.70 -4.48 -55.82
CA ARG A 348 -26.72 -3.39 -56.83
C ARG A 348 -26.47 -3.91 -58.26
N ARG A 349 -25.56 -4.87 -58.43
CA ARG A 349 -25.34 -5.57 -59.71
C ARG A 349 -26.60 -6.32 -60.17
N LYS A 350 -27.26 -7.05 -59.27
CA LYS A 350 -28.55 -7.72 -59.56
C LYS A 350 -29.67 -6.73 -59.86
N GLN A 351 -29.74 -5.61 -59.14
CA GLN A 351 -30.72 -4.54 -59.38
C GLN A 351 -30.56 -4.00 -60.81
N THR A 352 -29.35 -3.57 -61.19
CA THR A 352 -29.07 -3.06 -62.55
C THR A 352 -29.32 -4.10 -63.65
N GLU A 353 -29.15 -5.39 -63.35
CA GLU A 353 -29.54 -6.47 -64.26
C GLU A 353 -31.06 -6.62 -64.40
N TRP A 354 -31.84 -6.55 -63.31
CA TRP A 354 -33.29 -6.57 -63.37
C TRP A 354 -33.87 -5.31 -64.04
N GLU A 355 -33.30 -4.13 -63.77
CA GLU A 355 -33.67 -2.87 -64.44
C GLU A 355 -33.48 -2.97 -65.97
N ARG A 356 -32.35 -3.56 -66.43
CA ARG A 356 -32.13 -3.89 -67.85
C ARG A 356 -33.20 -4.85 -68.38
N GLN A 357 -33.48 -5.95 -67.68
CA GLN A 357 -34.48 -6.94 -68.13
C GLN A 357 -35.90 -6.34 -68.20
N VAL A 358 -36.27 -5.48 -67.25
CA VAL A 358 -37.54 -4.75 -67.27
C VAL A 358 -37.59 -3.79 -68.46
N GLY A 359 -36.51 -3.05 -68.75
CA GLY A 359 -36.43 -2.19 -69.95
C GLY A 359 -36.54 -2.97 -71.27
N GLU A 360 -35.90 -4.14 -71.36
CA GLU A 360 -36.01 -5.05 -72.52
C GLU A 360 -37.43 -5.59 -72.69
N LEU A 361 -38.14 -5.90 -71.59
CA LEU A 361 -39.55 -6.33 -71.64
C LEU A 361 -40.49 -5.16 -72.00
N GLN A 362 -40.26 -3.97 -71.45
CA GLN A 362 -41.02 -2.76 -71.81
C GLN A 362 -40.89 -2.43 -73.30
N GLY A 363 -39.66 -2.49 -73.85
CA GLY A 363 -39.42 -2.30 -75.29
C GLY A 363 -40.15 -3.33 -76.16
N ARG A 364 -40.18 -4.60 -75.75
CA ARG A 364 -40.95 -5.66 -76.43
C ARG A 364 -42.46 -5.44 -76.34
N CYS A 365 -42.98 -4.97 -75.21
CA CYS A 365 -44.39 -4.63 -75.08
C CYS A 365 -44.77 -3.47 -76.02
N ALA A 366 -43.95 -2.42 -76.09
CA ALA A 366 -44.17 -1.30 -77.01
C ALA A 366 -44.20 -1.76 -78.48
N SER A 367 -43.21 -2.55 -78.93
CA SER A 367 -43.20 -3.06 -80.30
C SER A 367 -44.39 -3.96 -80.61
N LEU A 368 -44.82 -4.79 -79.65
CA LEU A 368 -46.03 -5.63 -79.79
C LEU A 368 -47.34 -4.83 -79.72
N GLU A 369 -47.33 -3.59 -79.24
CA GLU A 369 -48.47 -2.66 -79.31
C GLU A 369 -48.48 -1.93 -80.66
N GLU A 370 -47.32 -1.45 -81.13
CA GLU A 370 -47.14 -0.89 -82.47
C GLU A 370 -47.57 -1.89 -83.57
N GLU A 371 -47.12 -3.14 -83.50
CA GLU A 371 -47.54 -4.22 -84.42
C GLU A 371 -49.06 -4.45 -84.42
N LYS A 372 -49.72 -4.35 -83.26
CA LYS A 372 -51.18 -4.46 -83.16
C LYS A 372 -51.89 -3.25 -83.75
N PHE A 373 -51.39 -2.03 -83.52
CA PHE A 373 -51.96 -0.81 -84.12
C PHE A 373 -51.80 -0.81 -85.65
N GLU A 374 -50.67 -1.30 -86.16
CA GLU A 374 -50.49 -1.55 -87.59
C GLU A 374 -51.47 -2.61 -88.12
N ALA A 375 -51.57 -3.77 -87.46
CA ALA A 375 -52.48 -4.84 -87.88
C ALA A 375 -53.95 -4.40 -87.90
N LEU A 376 -54.39 -3.64 -86.88
CA LEU A 376 -55.72 -3.04 -86.82
C LEU A 376 -55.94 -1.99 -87.91
N SER A 377 -54.91 -1.21 -88.26
CA SER A 377 -54.99 -0.23 -89.35
C SER A 377 -55.08 -0.92 -90.72
N ARG A 378 -54.29 -1.97 -90.95
CA ARG A 378 -54.39 -2.83 -92.15
C ARG A 378 -55.77 -3.48 -92.25
N LEU A 379 -56.32 -3.98 -91.14
CA LEU A 379 -57.67 -4.55 -91.08
C LEU A 379 -58.76 -3.54 -91.42
N ARG A 380 -58.67 -2.30 -90.91
CA ARG A 380 -59.60 -1.20 -91.27
C ARG A 380 -59.58 -0.91 -92.77
N ASN A 381 -58.39 -0.84 -93.37
CA ASN A 381 -58.25 -0.63 -94.82
C ASN A 381 -58.86 -1.80 -95.61
N PHE A 382 -58.68 -3.05 -95.18
CA PHE A 382 -59.32 -4.21 -95.83
C PHE A 382 -60.85 -4.22 -95.68
N ILE A 383 -61.39 -3.76 -94.54
CA ILE A 383 -62.84 -3.60 -94.34
C ILE A 383 -63.39 -2.53 -95.29
N GLN A 384 -62.74 -1.35 -95.37
CA GLN A 384 -63.14 -0.29 -96.29
C GLN A 384 -63.13 -0.76 -97.75
N LEU A 385 -62.08 -1.47 -98.19
CA LEU A 385 -62.02 -2.05 -99.55
C LEU A 385 -63.12 -3.10 -99.78
N ALA A 386 -63.52 -3.87 -98.77
CA ALA A 386 -64.61 -4.83 -98.86
C ALA A 386 -66.00 -4.16 -98.90
N GLU A 387 -66.18 -3.04 -98.19
CA GLU A 387 -67.37 -2.20 -98.22
C GLU A 387 -67.49 -1.46 -99.57
N GLU A 388 -66.41 -0.93 -100.11
CA GLU A 388 -66.37 -0.36 -101.46
C GLU A 388 -66.71 -1.42 -102.52
N ALA A 389 -66.16 -2.63 -102.41
CA ALA A 389 -66.46 -3.73 -103.33
C ALA A 389 -67.91 -4.23 -103.21
N SER A 390 -68.49 -4.28 -102.01
CA SER A 390 -69.89 -4.69 -101.82
C SER A 390 -70.87 -3.65 -102.38
N LEU A 391 -70.59 -2.36 -102.15
CA LEU A 391 -71.34 -1.24 -102.75
C LEU A 391 -71.26 -1.24 -104.28
N GLN A 392 -70.06 -1.47 -104.86
CA GLN A 392 -69.91 -1.58 -106.32
C GLN A 392 -70.72 -2.76 -106.89
N ARG A 393 -70.69 -3.92 -106.22
CA ARG A 393 -71.48 -5.10 -106.57
C ARG A 393 -72.99 -4.82 -106.50
N GLU A 394 -73.46 -4.13 -105.46
CA GLU A 394 -74.87 -3.80 -105.29
C GLU A 394 -75.36 -2.79 -106.33
N GLN A 395 -74.55 -1.78 -106.65
CA GLN A 395 -74.85 -0.90 -107.79
C GLN A 395 -74.88 -1.66 -109.12
N ALA A 396 -74.03 -2.67 -109.32
CA ALA A 396 -74.08 -3.51 -110.52
C ALA A 396 -75.38 -4.34 -110.57
N GLN A 397 -75.76 -4.96 -109.45
CA GLN A 397 -77.01 -5.73 -109.32
C GLN A 397 -78.26 -4.86 -109.48
N LEU A 398 -78.23 -3.59 -109.06
CA LEU A 398 -79.34 -2.65 -109.31
C LEU A 398 -79.48 -2.32 -110.80
N ARG A 399 -78.36 -2.08 -111.51
CA ARG A 399 -78.37 -1.86 -112.98
C ARG A 399 -78.80 -3.13 -113.74
N GLU A 400 -78.46 -4.31 -113.22
CA GLU A 400 -78.91 -5.60 -113.77
C GLU A 400 -80.42 -5.79 -113.59
N LYS A 401 -80.95 -5.53 -112.38
CA LYS A 401 -82.40 -5.57 -112.10
C LYS A 401 -83.18 -4.59 -112.98
N GLN A 402 -82.72 -3.35 -113.13
CA GLN A 402 -83.34 -2.36 -114.03
C GLN A 402 -83.45 -2.89 -115.47
N ARG A 403 -82.35 -3.44 -116.01
CA ARG A 403 -82.35 -4.07 -117.35
C ARG A 403 -83.26 -5.30 -117.43
N ALA A 404 -83.36 -6.10 -116.37
CA ALA A 404 -84.25 -7.26 -116.34
C ALA A 404 -85.74 -6.83 -116.31
N GLU A 405 -86.08 -5.77 -115.58
CA GLU A 405 -87.42 -5.17 -115.61
C GLU A 405 -87.75 -4.53 -116.97
N GLU A 406 -86.80 -3.84 -117.59
CA GLU A 406 -86.94 -3.32 -118.97
C GLU A 406 -87.16 -4.46 -119.97
N LEU A 407 -86.41 -5.56 -119.86
CA LEU A 407 -86.57 -6.75 -120.69
C LEU A 407 -87.92 -7.45 -120.48
N GLU A 408 -88.45 -7.53 -119.26
CA GLU A 408 -89.80 -8.10 -119.06
C GLU A 408 -90.90 -7.15 -119.55
N LYS A 409 -90.77 -5.83 -119.35
CA LYS A 409 -91.66 -4.83 -119.98
C LYS A 409 -91.67 -4.94 -121.51
N MET A 410 -90.50 -5.16 -122.13
CA MET A 410 -90.39 -5.44 -123.57
C MET A 410 -91.01 -6.79 -123.95
N LYS A 411 -90.81 -7.86 -123.17
CA LYS A 411 -91.48 -9.15 -123.40
C LYS A 411 -93.00 -9.01 -123.31
N ASP A 412 -93.54 -8.28 -122.34
CA ASP A 412 -94.98 -8.05 -122.20
C ASP A 412 -95.54 -7.21 -123.37
N ALA A 413 -94.81 -6.17 -123.81
CA ALA A 413 -95.18 -5.43 -125.02
C ALA A 413 -95.20 -6.34 -126.27
N VAL A 414 -94.24 -7.26 -126.42
CA VAL A 414 -94.24 -8.26 -127.51
C VAL A 414 -95.37 -9.28 -127.37
N LYS A 415 -95.65 -9.78 -126.14
CA LYS A 415 -96.83 -10.65 -125.86
C LYS A 415 -98.12 -9.94 -126.26
N GLN A 416 -98.26 -8.65 -125.97
CA GLN A 416 -99.42 -7.83 -126.33
C GLN A 416 -99.54 -7.65 -127.85
N LEU A 417 -98.45 -7.26 -128.54
CA LEU A 417 -98.44 -7.14 -130.00
C LEU A 417 -98.81 -8.46 -130.71
N ILE A 418 -98.37 -9.61 -130.19
CA ILE A 418 -98.76 -10.93 -130.71
C ILE A 418 -100.26 -11.20 -130.47
N GLN A 419 -100.80 -10.84 -129.30
CA GLN A 419 -102.24 -10.97 -129.01
C GLN A 419 -103.09 -10.07 -129.90
N ASP A 420 -102.68 -8.81 -130.11
CA ASP A 420 -103.39 -7.84 -130.95
C ASP A 420 -103.33 -8.24 -132.43
N ALA A 421 -102.17 -8.69 -132.92
CA ALA A 421 -102.05 -9.26 -134.26
C ALA A 421 -102.95 -10.50 -134.44
N ALA A 422 -102.96 -11.42 -133.48
CA ALA A 422 -103.86 -12.58 -133.50
C ALA A 422 -105.35 -12.19 -133.43
N MET A 423 -105.69 -11.12 -132.71
CA MET A 423 -107.05 -10.57 -132.66
C MET A 423 -107.47 -9.96 -134.00
N LEU A 424 -106.58 -9.21 -134.65
CA LEU A 424 -106.80 -8.66 -136.00
C LEU A 424 -106.97 -9.78 -137.02
N THR A 425 -106.08 -10.78 -137.06
CA THR A 425 -106.21 -11.94 -137.95
C THR A 425 -107.52 -12.70 -137.71
N ARG A 426 -107.97 -12.87 -136.45
CA ARG A 426 -109.29 -13.47 -136.16
C ARG A 426 -110.44 -12.63 -136.69
N LYS A 427 -110.42 -11.31 -136.50
CA LYS A 427 -111.44 -10.38 -137.02
C LYS A 427 -111.50 -10.39 -138.55
N GLU A 428 -110.36 -10.46 -139.23
CA GLU A 428 -110.28 -10.58 -140.68
C GLU A 428 -110.85 -11.92 -141.16
N VAL A 429 -110.46 -13.05 -140.54
CA VAL A 429 -111.02 -14.38 -140.83
C VAL A 429 -112.52 -14.45 -140.58
N GLU A 430 -113.03 -13.81 -139.52
CA GLU A 430 -114.47 -13.69 -139.26
C GLU A 430 -115.19 -12.81 -140.29
N SER A 431 -114.56 -11.74 -140.75
CA SER A 431 -115.09 -10.87 -141.81
C SER A 431 -115.18 -11.62 -143.14
N VAL A 432 -114.12 -12.32 -143.53
CA VAL A 432 -114.09 -13.17 -144.74
C VAL A 432 -115.12 -14.31 -144.62
N ARG A 433 -115.24 -14.97 -143.47
CA ARG A 433 -116.29 -15.98 -143.22
C ARG A 433 -117.70 -15.39 -143.38
N LYS A 434 -117.96 -14.17 -142.89
CA LYS A 434 -119.24 -13.48 -143.09
C LYS A 434 -119.51 -13.18 -144.57
N GLN A 435 -118.50 -12.72 -145.32
CA GLN A 435 -118.61 -12.51 -146.76
C GLN A 435 -118.91 -13.81 -147.52
N CYS A 436 -118.21 -14.90 -147.21
CA CYS A 436 -118.48 -16.22 -147.78
C CYS A 436 -119.90 -16.72 -147.45
N ASN A 437 -120.35 -16.56 -146.20
CA ASN A 437 -121.71 -16.95 -145.81
C ASN A 437 -122.79 -16.15 -146.55
N VAL A 438 -122.58 -14.84 -146.78
CA VAL A 438 -123.48 -14.01 -147.60
C VAL A 438 -123.49 -14.47 -149.06
N GLN A 439 -122.33 -14.85 -149.63
CA GLN A 439 -122.29 -15.46 -150.98
C GLN A 439 -123.01 -16.81 -151.03
N ILE A 440 -122.88 -17.65 -150.00
CA ILE A 440 -123.59 -18.94 -149.89
C ILE A 440 -125.10 -18.73 -149.79
N HIS A 441 -125.57 -17.78 -148.97
CA HIS A 441 -126.99 -17.45 -148.90
C HIS A 441 -127.52 -16.91 -150.24
N ARG A 442 -126.78 -16.03 -150.90
CA ARG A 442 -127.17 -15.50 -152.22
C ARG A 442 -127.26 -16.59 -153.30
N MET A 443 -126.29 -17.51 -153.35
CA MET A 443 -126.35 -18.68 -154.23
C MET A 443 -127.48 -19.64 -153.85
N ALA A 444 -127.84 -19.75 -152.57
CA ALA A 444 -128.99 -20.54 -152.12
C ALA A 444 -130.34 -19.89 -152.46
N GLU A 445 -130.44 -18.57 -152.42
CA GLU A 445 -131.59 -17.78 -152.90
C GLU A 445 -131.74 -17.93 -154.42
N GLU A 446 -130.65 -17.82 -155.18
CA GLU A 446 -130.62 -18.05 -156.63
C GLU A 446 -131.01 -19.50 -156.99
N LEU A 447 -130.51 -20.51 -156.26
CA LEU A 447 -130.94 -21.90 -156.40
C LEU A 447 -132.42 -22.11 -156.05
N SER A 448 -132.92 -21.44 -155.01
CA SER A 448 -134.33 -21.52 -154.59
C SER A 448 -135.26 -20.88 -155.62
N ALA A 449 -134.85 -19.76 -156.22
CA ALA A 449 -135.59 -19.12 -157.31
C ALA A 449 -135.65 -20.01 -158.56
N LEU A 450 -134.54 -20.64 -158.94
CA LEU A 450 -134.50 -21.61 -160.05
C LEU A 450 -135.34 -22.86 -159.75
N GLN A 451 -135.32 -23.37 -158.51
CA GLN A 451 -136.20 -24.47 -158.09
C GLN A 451 -137.68 -24.08 -158.15
N LEU A 452 -138.02 -22.83 -157.81
CA LEU A 452 -139.39 -22.33 -157.87
C LEU A 452 -139.84 -22.10 -159.33
N GLU A 453 -138.95 -21.64 -160.22
CA GLU A 453 -139.22 -21.65 -161.67
C GLU A 453 -139.44 -23.06 -162.22
N CYS A 454 -138.63 -24.05 -161.79
CA CYS A 454 -138.87 -25.46 -162.15
C CYS A 454 -140.25 -25.93 -161.66
N ALA A 455 -140.60 -25.64 -160.40
CA ALA A 455 -141.91 -25.98 -159.84
C ALA A 455 -143.07 -25.25 -160.56
N ASP A 456 -142.87 -24.02 -161.05
CA ASP A 456 -143.88 -23.32 -161.85
C ASP A 456 -144.04 -23.95 -163.25
N LYS A 457 -142.97 -24.46 -163.87
CA LYS A 457 -143.07 -25.28 -165.10
C LYS A 457 -143.77 -26.61 -164.84
N GLU A 458 -143.45 -27.29 -163.74
CA GLU A 458 -144.13 -28.52 -163.34
C GLU A 458 -145.62 -28.26 -163.05
N THR A 459 -145.99 -27.24 -162.28
CA THR A 459 -147.41 -26.93 -162.04
C THR A 459 -148.14 -26.41 -163.29
N GLN A 460 -147.45 -25.88 -164.31
CA GLN A 460 -148.07 -25.61 -165.61
C GLN A 460 -148.42 -26.91 -166.35
N ILE A 461 -147.51 -27.91 -166.34
CA ILE A 461 -147.76 -29.26 -166.87
C ILE A 461 -148.89 -29.95 -166.07
N GLU A 462 -148.87 -29.86 -164.75
CA GLU A 462 -149.85 -30.49 -163.89
C GLU A 462 -151.24 -29.82 -163.92
N ARG A 463 -151.37 -28.50 -164.11
CA ARG A 463 -152.69 -27.84 -164.28
C ARG A 463 -153.43 -28.40 -165.48
N ALA A 464 -152.78 -28.48 -166.63
CA ALA A 464 -153.33 -29.12 -167.84
C ALA A 464 -153.68 -30.60 -167.63
N HIS A 465 -153.07 -31.27 -166.64
CA HIS A 465 -153.35 -32.65 -166.27
C HIS A 465 -154.44 -32.81 -165.17
N ARG A 466 -154.68 -31.76 -164.37
CA ARG A 466 -155.66 -31.72 -163.26
C ARG A 466 -157.00 -31.12 -163.66
N GLU A 467 -157.04 -30.16 -164.57
CA GLU A 467 -158.28 -29.66 -165.19
C GLU A 467 -159.06 -30.78 -165.91
N ARG A 468 -158.34 -31.84 -166.32
CA ARG A 468 -158.87 -33.09 -166.89
C ARG A 468 -159.28 -34.15 -165.85
N LYS A 469 -159.38 -33.81 -164.56
CA LYS A 469 -159.77 -34.71 -163.45
C LYS A 469 -160.57 -34.04 -162.34
N ALA A 470 -160.33 -32.76 -162.04
CA ALA A 470 -161.02 -32.01 -160.99
C ALA A 470 -162.45 -31.56 -161.38
N VAL A 471 -163.06 -32.21 -162.37
CA VAL A 471 -164.45 -32.01 -162.81
C VAL A 471 -165.37 -33.11 -162.27
N GLU A 472 -164.81 -34.25 -161.82
CA GLU A 472 -165.59 -35.47 -161.58
C GLU A 472 -165.87 -35.81 -160.09
N GLU A 473 -165.00 -35.46 -159.13
CA GLU A 473 -165.08 -36.02 -157.76
C GLU A 473 -164.95 -34.97 -156.62
N GLU A 474 -166.11 -34.48 -156.14
CA GLU A 474 -166.46 -33.93 -154.80
C GLU A 474 -165.68 -32.73 -154.17
N LEU A 475 -166.25 -31.77 -153.43
CA LEU A 475 -167.59 -31.48 -152.84
C LEU A 475 -167.87 -31.82 -151.33
N GLU A 476 -166.88 -32.17 -150.47
CA GLU A 476 -166.98 -32.22 -148.96
C GLU A 476 -165.59 -32.10 -148.22
N LYS A 477 -165.38 -31.92 -146.88
CA LYS A 477 -165.97 -31.13 -145.73
C LYS A 477 -164.93 -31.05 -144.54
N VAL A 478 -165.13 -30.21 -143.49
CA VAL A 478 -164.03 -29.68 -142.60
C VAL A 478 -164.44 -29.28 -141.09
N TYR A 479 -163.50 -29.19 -140.05
CA TYR A 479 -163.46 -28.51 -138.65
C TYR A 479 -163.72 -29.29 -137.26
N LYS A 480 -163.48 -28.97 -135.91
CA LYS A 480 -162.88 -27.98 -134.85
C LYS A 480 -162.94 -28.62 -133.35
N GLU A 481 -162.66 -28.19 -132.05
CA GLU A 481 -161.91 -27.27 -131.04
C GLU A 481 -162.22 -27.71 -129.51
N GLY A 482 -161.82 -27.32 -128.22
CA GLY A 482 -161.01 -26.39 -127.29
C GLY A 482 -161.21 -26.79 -125.71
N GLN A 483 -160.88 -26.23 -124.48
CA GLN A 483 -160.03 -25.19 -123.72
C GLN A 483 -160.16 -25.24 -122.08
N VAL A 484 -159.48 -24.44 -121.16
CA VAL A 484 -159.80 -23.97 -119.68
C VAL A 484 -158.81 -24.23 -118.40
N GLY A 485 -158.91 -23.51 -117.19
CA GLY A 485 -158.11 -23.50 -115.85
C GLY A 485 -158.90 -22.96 -114.54
N GLU A 486 -158.54 -22.65 -113.22
CA GLU A 486 -157.41 -22.46 -112.15
C GLU A 486 -157.95 -22.65 -110.62
N PRO A 487 -157.70 -22.03 -109.36
CA PRO A 487 -156.71 -21.16 -108.54
C PRO A 487 -156.47 -21.44 -106.94
N GLU A 488 -155.93 -20.53 -106.03
CA GLU A 488 -155.63 -20.65 -104.50
C GLU A 488 -155.72 -19.35 -103.56
N MET A 489 -156.06 -19.38 -102.21
CA MET A 489 -155.71 -18.33 -101.16
C MET A 489 -155.96 -18.64 -99.62
N ARG A 490 -154.95 -18.86 -98.70
CA ARG A 490 -155.17 -18.91 -97.19
C ARG A 490 -154.00 -18.88 -96.16
N LYS A 491 -152.71 -18.72 -96.52
CA LYS A 491 -151.56 -19.17 -95.67
C LYS A 491 -150.88 -18.14 -94.73
N MET A 492 -151.29 -16.87 -94.69
CA MET A 492 -150.39 -15.77 -94.27
C MET A 492 -150.30 -15.46 -92.75
N GLU A 493 -151.41 -15.51 -92.01
CA GLU A 493 -151.50 -14.91 -90.66
C GLU A 493 -150.64 -15.63 -89.60
N ALA A 494 -150.40 -16.94 -89.77
CA ALA A 494 -149.66 -17.77 -88.81
C ALA A 494 -148.16 -17.41 -88.68
N LEU A 495 -147.61 -16.56 -89.57
CA LEU A 495 -146.20 -16.16 -89.53
C LEU A 495 -145.91 -15.03 -88.54
N HIS A 496 -146.82 -14.06 -88.39
CA HIS A 496 -146.56 -12.84 -87.62
C HIS A 496 -146.28 -13.13 -86.14
N GLN A 497 -147.07 -14.00 -85.51
CA GLN A 497 -146.99 -14.28 -84.08
C GLN A 497 -145.77 -15.12 -83.65
N ARG A 498 -144.97 -15.60 -84.61
CA ARG A 498 -143.63 -16.17 -84.33
C ARG A 498 -142.56 -15.09 -84.10
N CYS A 499 -142.67 -13.94 -84.76
CA CYS A 499 -141.65 -12.88 -84.71
C CYS A 499 -141.56 -12.24 -83.31
N LEU A 500 -142.68 -11.81 -82.74
CA LEU A 500 -142.73 -11.11 -81.44
C LEU A 500 -142.19 -11.95 -80.26
N ASN A 501 -142.28 -13.27 -80.34
CA ASN A 501 -141.71 -14.17 -79.33
C ASN A 501 -140.18 -14.32 -79.47
N ALA A 502 -139.63 -14.18 -80.68
CA ALA A 502 -138.18 -14.24 -80.91
C ALA A 502 -137.45 -12.99 -80.36
N GLU A 503 -138.08 -11.82 -80.40
CA GLU A 503 -137.49 -10.56 -79.90
C GLU A 503 -137.29 -10.58 -78.38
N ARG A 504 -138.26 -11.08 -77.62
CA ARG A 504 -138.14 -11.21 -76.15
C ARG A 504 -137.00 -12.16 -75.75
N LEU A 505 -136.92 -13.31 -76.42
CA LEU A 505 -135.85 -14.30 -76.21
C LEU A 505 -134.47 -13.73 -76.58
N LYS A 506 -134.38 -12.88 -77.61
CA LYS A 506 -133.14 -12.15 -77.96
C LYS A 506 -132.70 -11.21 -76.83
N ASP A 507 -133.60 -10.43 -76.25
CA ASP A 507 -133.23 -9.45 -75.24
C ASP A 507 -132.92 -10.11 -73.87
N GLU A 508 -133.63 -11.18 -73.52
CA GLU A 508 -133.30 -12.05 -72.37
C GLU A 508 -131.92 -12.71 -72.52
N THR A 509 -131.61 -13.27 -73.70
CA THR A 509 -130.28 -13.85 -73.96
C THR A 509 -129.18 -12.80 -74.01
N GLN A 510 -129.44 -11.57 -74.47
CA GLN A 510 -128.49 -10.46 -74.42
C GLN A 510 -128.18 -10.02 -72.98
N LEU A 511 -129.17 -10.01 -72.07
CA LEU A 511 -128.94 -9.74 -70.65
C LEU A 511 -128.12 -10.86 -69.98
N ILE A 512 -128.41 -12.13 -70.30
CA ILE A 512 -127.61 -13.27 -69.82
C ILE A 512 -126.16 -13.16 -70.33
N LEU A 513 -125.96 -12.85 -71.61
CA LEU A 513 -124.64 -12.64 -72.23
C LEU A 513 -123.86 -11.49 -71.57
N ASN A 514 -124.51 -10.36 -71.30
CA ASN A 514 -123.88 -9.25 -70.59
C ASN A 514 -123.51 -9.62 -69.14
N SER A 515 -124.38 -10.36 -68.43
CA SER A 515 -124.11 -10.80 -67.05
C SER A 515 -122.98 -11.82 -66.95
N THR A 516 -122.84 -12.71 -67.94
CA THR A 516 -121.77 -13.70 -68.01
C THR A 516 -120.45 -13.07 -68.43
N LYS A 517 -120.47 -12.16 -69.41
CA LYS A 517 -119.30 -11.35 -69.79
C LYS A 517 -118.77 -10.53 -68.61
N ASN A 518 -119.62 -9.84 -67.85
CA ASN A 518 -119.17 -9.07 -66.69
C ASN A 518 -118.57 -9.95 -65.57
N LYS A 519 -119.07 -11.18 -65.40
CA LYS A 519 -118.44 -12.17 -64.49
C LYS A 519 -117.10 -12.65 -65.02
N MET A 520 -117.00 -12.95 -66.32
CA MET A 520 -115.76 -13.34 -67.00
C MET A 520 -114.67 -12.28 -66.84
N ASN A 521 -114.97 -11.02 -67.19
CA ASN A 521 -114.07 -9.88 -67.00
C ASN A 521 -113.59 -9.71 -65.54
N LYS A 522 -114.47 -9.98 -64.55
CA LYS A 522 -114.09 -9.91 -63.13
C LYS A 522 -113.12 -11.04 -62.74
N MET A 523 -113.39 -12.27 -63.19
CA MET A 523 -112.47 -13.40 -62.99
C MET A 523 -111.12 -13.15 -63.67
N GLU A 524 -111.11 -12.61 -64.90
CA GLU A 524 -109.89 -12.24 -65.64
C GLU A 524 -109.07 -11.19 -64.87
N MET A 525 -109.72 -10.18 -64.29
CA MET A 525 -109.08 -9.18 -63.45
C MET A 525 -108.47 -9.81 -62.19
N GLU A 526 -109.23 -10.64 -61.46
CA GLU A 526 -108.77 -11.34 -60.27
C GLU A 526 -107.59 -12.29 -60.56
N TYR A 527 -107.63 -13.03 -61.67
CA TYR A 527 -106.50 -13.85 -62.14
C TYR A 527 -105.29 -13.00 -62.53
N SER A 528 -105.49 -11.81 -63.11
CA SER A 528 -104.37 -10.90 -63.45
C SER A 528 -103.71 -10.30 -62.20
N GLU A 529 -104.49 -10.00 -61.16
CA GLU A 529 -103.96 -9.55 -59.87
C GLU A 529 -103.15 -10.65 -59.19
N GLU A 530 -103.68 -11.87 -59.05
CA GLU A 530 -102.91 -12.96 -58.43
C GLU A 530 -101.67 -13.33 -59.26
N LEU A 531 -101.75 -13.29 -60.60
CA LEU A 531 -100.57 -13.46 -61.46
C LEU A 531 -99.52 -12.37 -61.20
N SER A 532 -99.92 -11.11 -61.01
CA SER A 532 -99.00 -10.02 -60.69
C SER A 532 -98.32 -10.21 -59.32
N ARG A 533 -99.06 -10.68 -58.30
CA ARG A 533 -98.53 -11.00 -56.97
C ARG A 533 -97.56 -12.17 -57.02
N CYS A 534 -97.89 -13.25 -57.71
CA CYS A 534 -96.96 -14.38 -57.90
C CYS A 534 -95.68 -13.95 -58.64
N GLN A 535 -95.77 -13.06 -59.64
CA GLN A 535 -94.58 -12.51 -60.29
C GLN A 535 -93.75 -11.62 -59.37
N GLU A 536 -94.37 -10.86 -58.45
CA GLU A 536 -93.67 -10.05 -57.44
C GLU A 536 -93.00 -10.91 -56.38
N GLU A 537 -93.65 -11.96 -55.91
CA GLU A 537 -93.03 -12.95 -55.03
C GLU A 537 -91.85 -13.66 -55.70
N VAL A 538 -91.98 -14.06 -56.97
CA VAL A 538 -90.86 -14.64 -57.74
C VAL A 538 -89.72 -13.65 -57.88
N ARG A 539 -89.99 -12.38 -58.23
CA ARG A 539 -88.96 -11.32 -58.32
C ARG A 539 -88.27 -11.06 -56.98
N ARG A 540 -89.02 -11.04 -55.87
CA ARG A 540 -88.50 -10.88 -54.51
C ARG A 540 -87.63 -12.08 -54.10
N LEU A 541 -88.10 -13.30 -54.35
CA LEU A 541 -87.37 -14.53 -54.03
C LEU A 541 -86.08 -14.66 -54.86
N GLN A 542 -86.11 -14.28 -56.14
CA GLN A 542 -84.93 -14.19 -57.01
C GLN A 542 -83.90 -13.20 -56.44
N SER A 543 -84.33 -12.01 -56.01
CA SER A 543 -83.45 -11.00 -55.40
C SER A 543 -82.83 -11.48 -54.07
N THR A 544 -83.60 -12.15 -53.20
CA THR A 544 -83.03 -12.76 -51.99
C THR A 544 -82.08 -13.91 -52.30
N LEU A 545 -82.30 -14.64 -53.40
CA LEU A 545 -81.43 -15.73 -53.84
C LEU A 545 -80.13 -15.23 -54.48
N THR A 546 -80.11 -14.06 -55.12
CA THR A 546 -78.86 -13.43 -55.59
C THR A 546 -78.06 -12.88 -54.41
N SER A 547 -78.69 -12.14 -53.49
CA SER A 547 -78.02 -11.66 -52.26
C SER A 547 -77.37 -12.80 -51.47
N ALA A 548 -78.12 -13.86 -51.16
CA ALA A 548 -77.59 -15.01 -50.43
C ALA A 548 -76.48 -15.78 -51.18
N ARG A 549 -76.42 -15.69 -52.52
CA ARG A 549 -75.32 -16.25 -53.32
C ARG A 549 -74.09 -15.35 -53.27
N GLU A 550 -74.28 -14.03 -53.41
CA GLU A 550 -73.22 -13.02 -53.34
C GLU A 550 -72.54 -13.01 -51.97
N GLU A 551 -73.35 -13.05 -50.89
CA GLU A 551 -72.89 -13.25 -49.50
C GLU A 551 -72.12 -14.58 -49.35
N SER A 552 -72.64 -15.68 -49.93
CA SER A 552 -71.97 -16.99 -49.86
C SER A 552 -70.64 -17.01 -50.63
N THR A 553 -70.52 -16.28 -51.74
CA THR A 553 -69.25 -16.10 -52.45
C THR A 553 -68.27 -15.25 -51.65
N ALA A 554 -68.69 -14.11 -51.10
CA ALA A 554 -67.83 -13.25 -50.28
C ALA A 554 -67.27 -14.01 -49.06
N VAL A 555 -68.11 -14.72 -48.31
CA VAL A 555 -67.69 -15.57 -47.17
C VAL A 555 -66.78 -16.73 -47.62
N SER A 556 -66.88 -17.17 -48.89
CA SER A 556 -65.94 -18.18 -49.44
C SER A 556 -64.58 -17.59 -49.82
N GLU A 557 -64.55 -16.35 -50.28
CA GLU A 557 -63.34 -15.59 -50.62
C GLU A 557 -62.59 -15.15 -49.37
N GLU A 558 -63.28 -14.59 -48.36
CA GLU A 558 -62.73 -14.30 -47.03
C GLU A 558 -62.10 -15.56 -46.40
N ARG A 559 -62.81 -16.70 -46.43
CA ARG A 559 -62.29 -17.98 -45.94
C ARG A 559 -61.04 -18.43 -46.70
N LEU A 560 -60.99 -18.19 -48.02
CA LEU A 560 -59.82 -18.52 -48.85
C LEU A 560 -58.62 -17.61 -48.51
N LEU A 561 -58.85 -16.31 -48.32
CA LEU A 561 -57.82 -15.35 -47.89
C LEU A 561 -57.26 -15.73 -46.52
N MET A 562 -58.14 -15.94 -45.52
CA MET A 562 -57.74 -16.39 -44.17
C MET A 562 -56.99 -17.74 -44.20
N GLN A 563 -57.30 -18.62 -45.14
CA GLN A 563 -56.57 -19.89 -45.34
C GLN A 563 -55.19 -19.65 -45.97
N GLN A 564 -55.06 -18.73 -46.93
CA GLN A 564 -53.78 -18.35 -47.54
C GLN A 564 -52.85 -17.66 -46.52
N GLU A 565 -53.39 -16.75 -45.70
CA GLU A 565 -52.67 -16.11 -44.59
C GLU A 565 -52.21 -17.14 -43.56
N ASN A 566 -53.07 -18.07 -43.14
CA ASN A 566 -52.69 -19.13 -42.20
C ASN A 566 -51.55 -20.01 -42.77
N GLN A 567 -51.59 -20.35 -44.06
CA GLN A 567 -50.48 -21.06 -44.70
C GLN A 567 -49.20 -20.22 -44.73
N GLN A 568 -49.29 -18.91 -44.97
CA GLN A 568 -48.14 -18.03 -45.01
C GLN A 568 -47.49 -17.90 -43.61
N LEU A 569 -48.28 -17.63 -42.58
CA LEU A 569 -47.84 -17.60 -41.19
C LEU A 569 -47.19 -18.93 -40.74
N HIS A 570 -47.64 -20.07 -41.29
CA HIS A 570 -46.98 -21.36 -41.05
C HIS A 570 -45.60 -21.45 -41.73
N ARG A 571 -45.46 -21.00 -42.99
CA ARG A 571 -44.16 -20.92 -43.70
C ARG A 571 -43.19 -19.99 -42.96
N ASP A 572 -43.68 -18.85 -42.49
CA ASP A 572 -42.88 -17.84 -41.78
C ASP A 572 -42.46 -18.34 -40.39
N MET A 573 -43.35 -18.98 -39.64
CA MET A 573 -42.97 -19.71 -38.41
C MET A 573 -41.93 -20.80 -38.67
N GLU A 574 -42.03 -21.54 -39.77
CA GLU A 574 -41.04 -22.55 -40.13
C GLU A 574 -39.69 -21.94 -40.51
N ALA A 575 -39.67 -20.82 -41.23
CA ALA A 575 -38.45 -20.07 -41.54
C ALA A 575 -37.77 -19.59 -40.26
N LEU A 576 -38.52 -18.91 -39.37
CA LEU A 576 -38.03 -18.46 -38.07
C LEU A 576 -37.53 -19.61 -37.18
N ARG A 577 -38.19 -20.78 -37.19
CA ARG A 577 -37.69 -21.99 -36.50
C ARG A 577 -36.36 -22.49 -37.09
N LYS A 578 -36.21 -22.49 -38.41
CA LYS A 578 -34.97 -22.87 -39.10
C LYS A 578 -33.83 -21.88 -38.77
N GLU A 579 -34.12 -20.58 -38.77
CA GLU A 579 -33.17 -19.53 -38.38
C GLU A 579 -32.76 -19.61 -36.92
N CYS A 580 -33.71 -19.76 -35.98
CA CYS A 580 -33.42 -19.97 -34.56
C CYS A 580 -32.59 -21.25 -34.33
N ALA A 581 -32.85 -22.33 -35.06
CA ALA A 581 -32.03 -23.54 -34.98
C ALA A 581 -30.59 -23.33 -35.52
N LEU A 582 -30.42 -22.54 -36.59
CA LEU A 582 -29.10 -22.15 -37.11
C LEU A 582 -28.35 -21.23 -36.14
N ALA A 583 -29.04 -20.25 -35.53
CA ALA A 583 -28.49 -19.38 -34.50
C ALA A 583 -28.06 -20.18 -33.25
N GLN A 584 -28.89 -21.13 -32.79
CA GLN A 584 -28.54 -22.01 -31.67
C GLN A 584 -27.33 -22.90 -31.99
N ARG A 585 -27.22 -23.42 -33.23
CA ARG A 585 -26.04 -24.19 -33.68
C ARG A 585 -24.78 -23.33 -33.69
N ARG A 586 -24.83 -22.12 -34.25
CA ARG A 586 -23.70 -21.16 -34.24
C ARG A 586 -23.27 -20.80 -32.81
N ALA A 587 -24.22 -20.52 -31.92
CA ALA A 587 -23.93 -20.24 -30.51
C ALA A 587 -23.28 -21.43 -29.80
N LYS A 588 -23.77 -22.66 -30.01
CA LYS A 588 -23.14 -23.89 -29.48
C LYS A 588 -21.72 -24.08 -30.03
N GLN A 589 -21.49 -23.87 -31.32
CA GLN A 589 -20.17 -23.95 -31.95
C GLN A 589 -19.19 -22.91 -31.38
N GLN A 590 -19.64 -21.67 -31.18
CA GLN A 590 -18.84 -20.61 -30.56
C GLN A 590 -18.47 -20.96 -29.11
N VAL A 591 -19.42 -21.46 -28.31
CA VAL A 591 -19.16 -21.92 -26.94
C VAL A 591 -18.14 -23.07 -26.92
N SER A 592 -18.26 -24.07 -27.81
CA SER A 592 -17.27 -25.16 -27.89
C SER A 592 -15.88 -24.68 -28.34
N SER A 593 -15.79 -23.69 -29.24
CA SER A 593 -14.51 -23.07 -29.62
C SER A 593 -13.87 -22.37 -28.43
N MET A 594 -14.63 -21.55 -27.71
CA MET A 594 -14.14 -20.84 -26.51
C MET A 594 -13.72 -21.82 -25.40
N GLN A 595 -14.46 -22.92 -25.21
CA GLN A 595 -14.08 -23.98 -24.26
C GLN A 595 -12.77 -24.68 -24.66
N GLN A 596 -12.58 -24.99 -25.95
CA GLN A 596 -11.34 -25.56 -26.45
C GLN A 596 -10.15 -24.59 -26.31
N GLU A 597 -10.34 -23.32 -26.64
CA GLU A 597 -9.33 -22.27 -26.46
C GLU A 597 -8.93 -22.08 -24.99
N LEU A 598 -9.89 -22.13 -24.06
CA LEU A 598 -9.62 -22.04 -22.63
C LEU A 598 -8.84 -23.27 -22.15
N CYS A 599 -9.25 -24.48 -22.53
CA CYS A 599 -8.55 -25.73 -22.17
C CYS A 599 -7.09 -25.75 -22.68
N VAL A 600 -6.84 -25.24 -23.88
CA VAL A 600 -5.46 -25.10 -24.42
C VAL A 600 -4.66 -24.03 -23.65
N LYS A 601 -5.29 -22.92 -23.25
CA LYS A 601 -4.64 -21.88 -22.41
C LYS A 601 -4.32 -22.41 -21.00
N GLU A 602 -5.22 -23.17 -20.40
CA GLU A 602 -5.03 -23.84 -19.10
C GLU A 602 -3.85 -24.81 -19.16
N GLN A 603 -3.80 -25.72 -20.14
CA GLN A 603 -2.67 -26.63 -20.36
C GLN A 603 -1.35 -25.89 -20.63
N GLY A 604 -1.39 -24.76 -21.34
CA GLY A 604 -0.23 -23.89 -21.58
C GLY A 604 0.28 -23.20 -20.31
N LEU A 605 -0.62 -22.82 -19.40
CA LEU A 605 -0.24 -22.27 -18.10
C LEU A 605 0.27 -23.36 -17.14
N GLU A 606 -0.35 -24.54 -17.12
CA GLU A 606 0.10 -25.67 -16.30
C GLU A 606 1.50 -26.19 -16.69
N SER A 607 1.81 -26.24 -17.99
CA SER A 607 3.14 -26.66 -18.47
C SER A 607 4.20 -25.64 -18.06
N ARG A 608 3.94 -24.35 -18.29
CA ARG A 608 4.82 -23.25 -17.88
C ARG A 608 5.00 -23.17 -16.36
N LEU A 609 3.96 -23.47 -15.57
CA LEU A 609 4.04 -23.58 -14.11
C LEU A 609 4.95 -24.75 -13.70
N ARG A 610 4.80 -25.93 -14.33
CA ARG A 610 5.67 -27.09 -14.09
C ARG A 610 7.14 -26.80 -14.43
N GLU A 611 7.41 -26.10 -15.53
CA GLU A 611 8.76 -25.65 -15.90
C GLU A 611 9.36 -24.68 -14.87
N MET A 612 8.57 -23.73 -14.35
CA MET A 612 8.99 -22.81 -13.28
C MET A 612 9.22 -23.53 -11.95
N GLU A 613 8.37 -24.50 -11.59
CA GLU A 613 8.58 -25.35 -10.43
C GLU A 613 9.84 -26.21 -10.56
N GLU A 614 10.08 -26.84 -11.71
CA GLU A 614 11.21 -27.72 -11.95
C GLU A 614 12.54 -26.95 -12.02
N SER A 615 12.57 -25.80 -12.68
CA SER A 615 13.75 -24.91 -12.66
C SER A 615 14.04 -24.35 -11.26
N SER A 616 13.01 -24.05 -10.46
CA SER A 616 13.15 -23.70 -9.03
C SER A 616 13.71 -24.85 -8.20
N LYS A 617 13.15 -26.07 -8.32
CA LYS A 617 13.63 -27.30 -7.66
C LYS A 617 15.09 -27.60 -8.02
N ASN A 618 15.44 -27.48 -9.31
CA ASN A 618 16.80 -27.69 -9.80
C ASN A 618 17.79 -26.63 -9.30
N SER A 619 17.37 -25.36 -9.24
CA SER A 619 18.17 -24.25 -8.69
C SER A 619 18.42 -24.42 -7.19
N SER A 620 17.37 -24.76 -6.44
CA SER A 620 17.46 -25.09 -5.01
C SER A 620 18.39 -26.27 -4.76
N ALA A 621 18.24 -27.37 -5.51
CA ALA A 621 19.16 -28.52 -5.44
C ALA A 621 20.61 -28.17 -5.88
N GLY A 622 20.80 -27.16 -6.74
CA GLY A 622 22.11 -26.58 -7.04
C GLY A 622 22.72 -25.87 -5.83
N LEU A 623 21.97 -24.95 -5.21
CA LEU A 623 22.37 -24.22 -4.01
C LEU A 623 22.65 -25.14 -2.82
N THR A 624 21.81 -26.16 -2.58
CA THR A 624 22.05 -27.16 -1.53
C THR A 624 23.34 -27.94 -1.78
N ARG A 625 23.63 -28.34 -3.02
CA ARG A 625 24.91 -29.01 -3.37
C ARG A 625 26.11 -28.09 -3.14
N LEU A 626 26.01 -26.81 -3.52
CA LEU A 626 27.07 -25.83 -3.30
C LEU A 626 27.33 -25.58 -1.81
N LEU A 627 26.28 -25.42 -1.00
CA LEU A 627 26.38 -25.23 0.45
C LEU A 627 26.97 -26.47 1.15
N LEU A 628 26.59 -27.68 0.74
CA LEU A 628 27.18 -28.93 1.24
C LEU A 628 28.66 -29.07 0.83
N ALA A 629 29.05 -28.62 -0.36
CA ALA A 629 30.45 -28.57 -0.78
C ALA A 629 31.24 -27.54 0.06
N GLN A 630 30.68 -26.34 0.28
CA GLN A 630 31.27 -25.30 1.11
C GLN A 630 31.47 -25.77 2.55
N GLN A 631 30.46 -26.40 3.17
CA GLN A 631 30.59 -27.00 4.50
C GLN A 631 31.72 -28.05 4.57
N LYS A 632 31.86 -28.91 3.55
CA LYS A 632 32.95 -29.89 3.46
C LYS A 632 34.34 -29.26 3.28
N THR A 633 34.45 -28.13 2.58
CA THR A 633 35.72 -27.38 2.53
C THR A 633 36.03 -26.70 3.86
N ILE A 634 35.02 -26.14 4.54
CA ILE A 634 35.18 -25.51 5.86
C ILE A 634 35.56 -26.55 6.92
N SER A 635 35.02 -27.77 6.88
CA SER A 635 35.43 -28.84 7.80
C SER A 635 36.88 -29.26 7.56
N ARG A 636 37.28 -29.47 6.29
CA ARG A 636 38.68 -29.76 5.93
C ARG A 636 39.65 -28.69 6.44
N TYR A 637 39.41 -27.41 6.15
CA TYR A 637 40.26 -26.33 6.64
C TYR A 637 40.28 -26.23 8.18
N LYS A 638 39.17 -26.53 8.87
CA LYS A 638 39.15 -26.61 10.34
C LYS A 638 40.02 -27.76 10.86
N ASP A 639 39.99 -28.92 10.20
CA ASP A 639 40.78 -30.09 10.63
C ASP A 639 42.27 -29.95 10.25
N GLU A 640 42.58 -29.37 9.10
CA GLU A 640 43.94 -28.96 8.72
C GLU A 640 44.52 -27.93 9.70
N ALA A 641 43.75 -26.92 10.10
CA ALA A 641 44.16 -25.93 11.09
C ALA A 641 44.38 -26.55 12.49
N LYS A 642 43.52 -27.49 12.92
CA LYS A 642 43.75 -28.28 14.15
C LYS A 642 45.05 -29.08 14.07
N ASN A 643 45.25 -29.83 12.98
CA ASN A 643 46.43 -30.66 12.78
C ASN A 643 47.73 -29.84 12.78
N LEU A 644 47.72 -28.69 12.09
CA LEU A 644 48.85 -27.75 12.09
C LEU A 644 49.12 -27.16 13.48
N THR A 645 48.06 -26.79 14.21
CA THR A 645 48.17 -26.31 15.60
C THR A 645 48.74 -27.39 16.52
N GLN A 646 48.29 -28.63 16.40
CA GLN A 646 48.77 -29.77 17.16
C GLN A 646 50.26 -30.08 16.85
N ALA A 647 50.65 -30.03 15.57
CA ALA A 647 52.04 -30.19 15.16
C ALA A 647 52.95 -29.08 15.71
N PHE A 648 52.50 -27.82 15.73
CA PHE A 648 53.24 -26.74 16.38
C PHE A 648 53.31 -26.91 17.90
N GLN A 649 52.24 -27.36 18.57
CA GLN A 649 52.25 -27.67 20.00
C GLN A 649 53.23 -28.81 20.35
N GLN A 650 53.27 -29.87 19.53
CA GLN A 650 54.25 -30.97 19.66
C GLN A 650 55.69 -30.48 19.45
N LYS A 651 55.92 -29.61 18.45
CA LYS A 651 57.24 -29.01 18.22
C LYS A 651 57.67 -28.09 19.37
N LEU A 652 56.73 -27.33 19.95
CA LEU A 652 56.98 -26.49 21.12
C LEU A 652 57.26 -27.32 22.38
N SER A 653 56.58 -28.46 22.59
CA SER A 653 56.88 -29.33 23.74
C SER A 653 58.24 -30.03 23.58
N SER A 654 58.62 -30.48 22.38
CA SER A 654 59.95 -31.03 22.12
C SER A 654 61.07 -30.00 22.29
N LEU A 655 60.84 -28.75 21.86
CA LEU A 655 61.81 -27.66 22.07
C LEU A 655 61.92 -27.26 23.55
N ARG A 656 60.83 -27.32 24.32
CA ARG A 656 60.85 -27.08 25.78
C ARG A 656 61.58 -28.19 26.54
N SER A 657 61.41 -29.46 26.17
CA SER A 657 62.14 -30.56 26.80
C SER A 657 63.63 -30.55 26.44
N GLU A 658 63.99 -30.25 25.19
CA GLU A 658 65.40 -30.07 24.80
C GLU A 658 66.04 -28.85 25.49
N LEU A 659 65.34 -27.71 25.59
CA LEU A 659 65.81 -26.55 26.34
C LEU A 659 66.07 -26.90 27.82
N ASN A 660 65.17 -27.66 28.45
CA ASN A 660 65.36 -28.11 29.84
C ASN A 660 66.56 -29.06 29.95
N ARG A 661 66.76 -29.96 28.98
CA ARG A 661 67.92 -30.86 28.93
C ARG A 661 69.25 -30.09 28.79
N GLN A 662 69.27 -29.03 27.97
CA GLN A 662 70.44 -28.16 27.84
C GLN A 662 70.67 -27.31 29.11
N LYS A 663 69.62 -26.86 29.80
CA LYS A 663 69.75 -26.21 31.12
C LYS A 663 70.35 -27.14 32.18
N GLN A 664 69.85 -28.37 32.28
CA GLN A 664 70.41 -29.39 33.17
C GLN A 664 71.89 -29.65 32.85
N ARG A 665 72.22 -29.81 31.56
CA ARG A 665 73.62 -29.99 31.11
C ARG A 665 74.51 -28.77 31.42
N ALA A 666 73.98 -27.56 31.34
CA ALA A 666 74.71 -26.35 31.73
C ALA A 666 75.02 -26.35 33.24
N GLN A 667 74.03 -26.66 34.08
CA GLN A 667 74.21 -26.80 35.54
C GLN A 667 75.20 -27.92 35.90
N GLU A 668 75.15 -29.07 35.20
CA GLU A 668 76.14 -30.14 35.37
C GLU A 668 77.57 -29.71 35.01
N LEU A 669 77.74 -28.83 34.02
CA LEU A 669 79.05 -28.30 33.62
C LEU A 669 79.52 -27.21 34.58
N GLU A 670 78.62 -26.37 35.07
CA GLU A 670 78.86 -25.33 36.09
C GLU A 670 79.39 -25.97 37.38
N ILE A 671 78.69 -26.98 37.92
CA ILE A 671 79.12 -27.75 39.10
C ILE A 671 80.48 -28.43 38.88
N ARG A 672 80.78 -28.91 37.66
CA ARG A 672 82.10 -29.47 37.33
C ARG A 672 83.19 -28.40 37.30
N MET A 673 82.93 -27.22 36.73
CA MET A 673 83.88 -26.11 36.76
C MET A 673 84.14 -25.60 38.18
N GLU A 674 83.12 -25.54 39.04
CA GLU A 674 83.28 -25.22 40.46
C GLU A 674 84.18 -26.26 41.16
N ALA A 675 83.91 -27.56 40.95
CA ALA A 675 84.71 -28.64 41.55
C ALA A 675 86.15 -28.70 41.03
N ASP A 676 86.38 -28.40 39.74
CA ASP A 676 87.74 -28.32 39.18
C ASP A 676 88.45 -27.03 39.59
N HIS A 677 87.75 -25.91 39.78
CA HIS A 677 88.31 -24.69 40.35
C HIS A 677 88.71 -24.88 41.83
N GLN A 678 87.91 -25.61 42.62
CA GLN A 678 88.30 -26.00 43.99
C GLN A 678 89.59 -26.83 44.01
N LYS A 679 89.74 -27.81 43.10
CA LYS A 679 91.01 -28.56 42.95
C LYS A 679 92.18 -27.67 42.53
N ILE A 680 91.96 -26.69 41.66
CA ILE A 680 93.00 -25.71 41.27
C ILE A 680 93.45 -24.93 42.50
N LEU A 681 92.53 -24.42 43.33
CA LEU A 681 92.86 -23.74 44.58
C LEU A 681 93.60 -24.65 45.58
N GLU A 682 93.23 -25.93 45.67
CA GLU A 682 93.97 -26.94 46.46
C GLU A 682 95.40 -27.16 45.93
N TYR A 683 95.58 -27.25 44.61
CA TYR A 683 96.91 -27.39 43.98
C TYR A 683 97.74 -26.11 44.13
N GLU A 684 97.16 -24.93 43.98
CA GLU A 684 97.82 -23.64 44.25
C GLU A 684 98.28 -23.54 45.71
N ARG A 685 97.47 -24.01 46.66
CA ARG A 685 97.86 -24.10 48.07
C ARG A 685 99.00 -25.12 48.30
N GLN A 686 98.95 -26.28 47.64
CA GLN A 686 100.06 -27.25 47.70
C GLN A 686 101.35 -26.67 47.10
N VAL A 687 101.26 -25.94 45.97
CA VAL A 687 102.40 -25.25 45.36
C VAL A 687 102.96 -24.18 46.29
N SER A 688 102.12 -23.35 46.94
CA SER A 688 102.61 -22.33 47.88
C SER A 688 103.23 -22.95 49.15
N GLU A 689 102.67 -24.05 49.67
CA GLU A 689 103.31 -24.83 50.74
C GLU A 689 104.69 -25.38 50.34
N GLN A 690 104.85 -25.85 49.09
CA GLN A 690 106.14 -26.32 48.59
C GLN A 690 107.10 -25.15 48.30
N GLN A 691 106.60 -23.99 47.85
CA GLN A 691 107.36 -22.75 47.71
C GLN A 691 107.91 -22.28 49.07
N GLU A 692 107.10 -22.40 50.14
CA GLU A 692 107.53 -22.17 51.51
C GLU A 692 108.59 -23.18 51.99
N LYS A 693 108.35 -24.48 51.79
CA LYS A 693 109.34 -25.53 52.13
C LYS A 693 110.66 -25.30 51.41
N ASN A 694 110.61 -24.96 50.12
CA ASN A 694 111.77 -24.66 49.30
C ASN A 694 112.49 -23.39 49.78
N THR A 695 111.80 -22.26 50.02
CA THR A 695 112.45 -21.05 50.55
C THR A 695 113.00 -21.23 51.98
N ARG A 696 112.41 -22.09 52.82
CA ARG A 696 112.99 -22.49 54.12
C ARG A 696 114.26 -23.32 53.94
N LEU A 697 114.29 -24.24 52.98
CA LEU A 697 115.50 -25.01 52.61
C LEU A 697 116.58 -24.10 52.01
N GLN A 698 116.22 -23.17 51.12
CA GLN A 698 117.12 -22.16 50.54
C GLN A 698 117.78 -21.32 51.64
N ARG A 699 117.03 -20.87 52.66
CA ARG A 699 117.58 -20.15 53.83
C ARG A 699 118.54 -21.02 54.64
N ARG A 700 118.22 -22.30 54.85
CA ARG A 700 119.14 -23.24 55.53
C ARG A 700 120.40 -23.51 54.70
N LEU A 701 120.27 -23.57 53.38
CA LEU A 701 121.41 -23.71 52.46
C LEU A 701 122.30 -22.47 52.55
N THR A 702 121.76 -21.25 52.42
CA THR A 702 122.58 -20.03 52.52
C THR A 702 123.20 -19.83 53.91
N GLN A 703 122.54 -20.28 54.99
CA GLN A 703 123.17 -20.34 56.32
C GLN A 703 124.30 -21.36 56.39
N ALA A 704 124.13 -22.56 55.81
CA ALA A 704 125.18 -23.57 55.74
C ALA A 704 126.36 -23.11 54.85
N GLU A 705 126.09 -22.39 53.75
CA GLU A 705 127.08 -21.76 52.89
C GLU A 705 127.83 -20.62 53.60
N GLN A 706 127.14 -19.79 54.40
CA GLN A 706 127.79 -18.77 55.25
C GLN A 706 128.67 -19.40 56.35
N LEU A 707 128.23 -20.51 56.95
CA LEU A 707 129.04 -21.27 57.90
C LEU A 707 130.23 -21.95 57.22
N ALA A 708 130.05 -22.52 56.02
CA ALA A 708 131.14 -23.10 55.23
C ALA A 708 132.13 -22.03 54.74
N ALA A 709 131.66 -20.84 54.37
CA ALA A 709 132.50 -19.71 53.96
C ALA A 709 133.30 -19.14 55.14
N SER A 710 132.69 -18.98 56.32
CA SER A 710 133.42 -18.54 57.52
C SER A 710 134.40 -19.60 58.03
N ALA A 711 134.04 -20.89 57.98
CA ALA A 711 134.98 -21.99 58.22
C ALA A 711 136.12 -22.02 57.19
N SER A 712 135.83 -21.69 55.92
CA SER A 712 136.85 -21.57 54.86
C SER A 712 137.76 -20.36 55.07
N GLN A 713 137.25 -19.24 55.60
CA GLN A 713 138.09 -18.11 56.03
C GLN A 713 138.98 -18.49 57.21
N GLN A 714 138.46 -19.21 58.22
CA GLN A 714 139.27 -19.74 59.33
C GLN A 714 140.35 -20.73 58.83
N LEU A 715 140.00 -21.62 57.91
CA LEU A 715 140.96 -22.53 57.26
C LEU A 715 141.98 -21.78 56.39
N SER A 716 141.62 -20.66 55.77
CA SER A 716 142.56 -19.79 55.05
C SER A 716 143.61 -19.20 56.00
N VAL A 717 143.19 -18.67 57.16
CA VAL A 717 144.08 -18.18 58.22
C VAL A 717 144.97 -19.30 58.79
N ILE A 718 144.44 -20.53 58.91
CA ILE A 718 145.20 -21.71 59.37
C ILE A 718 146.13 -22.27 58.27
N SER A 719 145.81 -22.05 56.99
CA SER A 719 146.70 -22.34 55.86
C SER A 719 147.87 -21.36 55.81
N GLN A 720 147.61 -20.07 56.04
CA GLN A 720 148.64 -19.04 56.19
C GLN A 720 149.60 -19.35 57.35
N ARG A 721 149.10 -19.86 58.49
CA ARG A 721 149.95 -20.39 59.59
C ARG A 721 150.98 -21.43 59.14
N ARG A 722 150.70 -22.24 58.11
CA ARG A 722 151.56 -23.38 57.72
C ARG A 722 152.65 -23.05 56.71
N LYS A 723 152.51 -22.00 55.89
CA LYS A 723 153.59 -21.61 54.96
C LYS A 723 154.85 -21.11 55.67
N ALA A 724 154.71 -20.43 56.81
CA ALA A 724 155.84 -19.88 57.56
C ALA A 724 156.76 -20.95 58.18
N ALA A 725 156.22 -22.15 58.48
CA ALA A 725 156.99 -23.25 59.07
C ALA A 725 157.76 -24.09 58.04
N SER A 726 157.51 -23.91 56.73
CA SER A 726 157.96 -24.84 55.69
C SER A 726 159.33 -24.50 55.07
N MET A 727 160.06 -23.51 55.60
CA MET A 727 161.35 -23.06 55.03
C MET A 727 162.60 -23.45 55.84
N MET A 728 162.47 -24.13 56.99
CA MET A 728 163.63 -24.49 57.83
C MET A 728 164.22 -25.87 57.51
N ASP A 729 163.43 -26.83 57.00
CA ASP A 729 163.90 -28.20 56.70
C ASP A 729 164.54 -28.34 55.30
N LEU A 730 165.35 -27.36 54.90
CA LEU A 730 166.17 -27.42 53.67
C LEU A 730 167.65 -27.01 53.89
N GLU A 731 168.06 -26.83 55.15
CA GLU A 731 169.47 -26.78 55.55
C GLU A 731 170.02 -28.21 55.78
N THR A 732 170.18 -28.95 54.68
CA THR A 732 171.10 -30.10 54.60
C THR A 732 171.69 -30.26 53.19
N LEU A 733 171.78 -29.13 52.48
CA LEU A 733 172.75 -28.91 51.39
C LEU A 733 173.64 -27.68 51.71
N SER A 734 173.92 -27.50 53.00
CA SER A 734 175.05 -26.79 53.60
C SER A 734 175.39 -27.44 54.95
#